data_AF-A0A1G0P6J5-F1
#
_entry.id   AF-A0A1G0P6J5-F1
#
_cell.length_a   1.000
_cell.length_b   1.000
_cell.length_c   1.000
_cell.angle_alpha   90.00
_cell.angle_beta   90.00
_cell.angle_gamma   90.00
#
_symmetry.space_group_name_H-M   'P 1'
#
loop_
_entity.id
_entity.type
_entity.pdbx_description
1 polymer ?
#
loop_
_entity_poly.entity_id
_entity_poly.type
_entity_poly.pdbx_seq_one_letter_code
_entity_poly.pdbx_strand_id
1 'polypeptide(L)'
;MKRFLRFSLLALFTATLVFPQKVVVKRVAKSPADIKLTPWVGPVSTGLKVLGKGSTAYFVADTTGSGATAVTSFAWSITSKPGGSSAAFDTTDRMDARFKPDVVGQYIVSVSVNGGAKTAADTIFASTFMGSYATPINCGTCHSDINTGWQETNHATSYKRGLTGMWENSAATGFKGVLGSSCIKCHTTGWDDKADNGNFGFTAHATGWDTTWYKGATASGSSYLISYDDQSRWDLLGTAPYASVKKTATIGCESCHGAGTDHMGDKTKIGKSVSAGVCMQCHDSPTHHMVGSSWKESSHATMPLSGSRAGSTGCYPCHSGAAFVKFVDKKTNLYNSVEDNVPSISCATCHDPHSAANHSQLRTVTLDSLRNGIVPPTGIGGKGLLCMNCHNGRYNSKTQVDGFIATFKTPGKAYPSRIYPHYNAQADMYFGQNAYDFGVTAIQGVMTHDGVENSCVSCHMSQPLNSTVTAPDHSMHMSPGGVDKVTACRSCHGNINSFEDIKGSDYDGDGTVEGTMVEVDGLMEKLADLLPKDADGAVTELANSAYRVADSTAIANGPYQERVFPGIWNYYFVAHDWSHGVHNAKYAVQLLNYTIQYVKTGVVPVELTSFTSSISNGVVTLQWQTATEKNNKGFEVQRKIGTKWETISFVNGRGTSTEINKYSYSDNLSKLNVAGNISYRLRQVDFDGTSVLTKEVNVNFTSAPKSFSLSQNYPNPFNPSTTIRFALPFDSNVKISIYKVTGELVKVLLNGTKTAGNYDVTMNTARENVEFSSGIYFYSIEANAVDGSSTFKQTKKMILLK
;
A
#
# COMPACT_ATOMS: atom_id res chain seq x y z
N MET A 1 18.67 -21.24 33.60
CA MET A 1 19.11 -22.16 34.67
C MET A 1 18.50 -21.66 35.99
N LYS A 2 17.70 -22.50 36.68
CA LYS A 2 17.19 -22.41 38.08
C LYS A 2 16.42 -21.15 38.59
N ARG A 3 15.16 -21.44 38.97
CA ARG A 3 14.21 -20.77 39.90
C ARG A 3 14.81 -19.97 41.06
N PHE A 4 14.09 -18.93 41.54
CA PHE A 4 13.73 -18.77 42.96
C PHE A 4 12.50 -17.86 43.19
N LEU A 5 11.54 -18.36 43.97
CA LEU A 5 10.39 -17.64 44.54
C LEU A 5 10.84 -16.62 45.61
N ARG A 6 10.18 -15.46 45.69
CA ARG A 6 9.87 -14.77 46.96
C ARG A 6 8.50 -14.06 46.87
N PHE A 7 7.60 -14.44 47.77
CA PHE A 7 6.33 -13.79 48.07
C PHE A 7 6.57 -12.50 48.85
N SER A 8 5.87 -11.42 48.47
CA SER A 8 5.58 -10.29 49.36
C SER A 8 4.10 -9.95 49.23
N LEU A 9 3.37 -10.10 50.34
CA LEU A 9 1.98 -9.67 50.52
C LEU A 9 1.86 -8.17 50.26
N LEU A 10 1.08 -7.79 49.25
CA LEU A 10 0.46 -6.46 49.17
C LEU A 10 -1.04 -6.69 49.05
N ALA A 11 -1.78 -6.32 50.10
CA ALA A 11 -3.23 -6.33 50.12
C ALA A 11 -3.74 -5.25 49.15
N LEU A 12 -3.91 -5.59 47.87
CA LEU A 12 -4.75 -4.82 46.97
C LEU A 12 -6.20 -5.14 47.31
N PHE A 13 -6.93 -4.12 47.77
CA PHE A 13 -8.37 -4.07 47.58
C PHE A 13 -8.64 -4.05 46.07
N THR A 14 -8.75 -5.23 45.47
CA THR A 14 -9.35 -5.39 44.16
C THR A 14 -10.84 -5.16 44.35
N ALA A 15 -11.29 -3.92 44.09
CA ALA A 15 -12.67 -3.74 43.66
C ALA A 15 -12.80 -4.51 42.35
N THR A 16 -13.19 -5.78 42.43
CA THR A 16 -13.60 -6.58 41.28
C THR A 16 -14.76 -5.84 40.65
N LEU A 17 -14.47 -5.13 39.55
CA LEU A 17 -15.49 -4.65 38.63
C LEU A 17 -16.22 -5.89 38.11
N VAL A 18 -17.34 -6.23 38.76
CA VAL A 18 -18.26 -7.26 38.31
C VAL A 18 -18.94 -6.69 37.07
N PHE A 19 -18.41 -7.00 35.89
CA PHE A 19 -19.15 -6.74 34.66
C PHE A 19 -20.47 -7.53 34.73
N PRO A 20 -21.63 -6.91 34.40
CA PRO A 20 -22.91 -7.61 34.42
C PRO A 20 -22.86 -8.77 33.43
N GLN A 21 -23.07 -9.96 33.98
CA GLN A 21 -22.97 -11.23 33.25
C GLN A 21 -24.15 -11.36 32.26
N LYS A 22 -23.92 -11.87 31.04
CA LYS A 22 -24.97 -12.09 30.04
C LYS A 22 -24.83 -13.45 29.34
N VAL A 23 -25.97 -14.01 28.93
CA VAL A 23 -26.07 -15.06 27.91
C VAL A 23 -26.77 -14.43 26.71
N VAL A 24 -26.39 -14.80 25.48
CA VAL A 24 -27.00 -14.28 24.24
C VAL A 24 -27.26 -15.44 23.29
N VAL A 25 -28.43 -15.46 22.65
CA VAL A 25 -28.69 -16.36 21.53
C VAL A 25 -27.98 -15.79 20.30
N LYS A 26 -26.96 -16.49 19.79
CA LYS A 26 -26.23 -16.09 18.59
C LYS A 26 -26.65 -16.96 17.42
N ARG A 27 -27.27 -16.35 16.40
CA ARG A 27 -27.50 -16.98 15.09
C ARG A 27 -26.15 -17.26 14.42
N VAL A 28 -25.99 -18.46 13.88
CA VAL A 28 -24.73 -18.91 13.26
C VAL A 28 -24.93 -19.12 11.77
N ALA A 29 -24.11 -18.43 10.98
CA ALA A 29 -23.96 -18.74 9.58
C ALA A 29 -23.15 -20.04 9.42
N LYS A 30 -23.47 -20.84 8.41
CA LYS A 30 -22.78 -22.09 8.07
C LYS A 30 -22.46 -22.08 6.59
N SER A 31 -21.18 -22.05 6.26
CA SER A 31 -20.70 -22.15 4.89
C SER A 31 -20.55 -23.60 4.41
N PRO A 32 -20.36 -23.85 3.10
CA PRO A 32 -19.99 -25.17 2.59
C PRO A 32 -18.73 -25.75 3.25
N ALA A 33 -17.74 -24.92 3.60
CA ALA A 33 -16.56 -25.34 4.35
C ALA A 33 -16.90 -25.75 5.80
N ASP A 34 -17.76 -25.00 6.50
CA ASP A 34 -18.14 -25.27 7.89
C ASP A 34 -18.93 -26.59 8.05
N ILE A 35 -19.64 -26.99 7.00
CA ILE A 35 -20.47 -28.19 6.97
C ILE A 35 -19.64 -29.48 6.79
N LYS A 36 -18.33 -29.36 6.47
CA LYS A 36 -17.39 -30.51 6.39
C LYS A 36 -16.80 -30.95 7.74
N LEU A 37 -17.26 -30.40 8.86
CA LEU A 37 -16.99 -30.97 10.18
C LEU A 37 -18.09 -31.97 10.56
N THR A 38 -17.65 -33.20 10.75
CA THR A 38 -18.43 -34.38 11.15
C THR A 38 -19.24 -34.18 12.45
N PRO A 39 -20.41 -34.84 12.60
CA PRO A 39 -21.03 -35.77 11.65
C PRO A 39 -22.42 -35.30 11.22
N TRP A 40 -22.58 -34.15 10.56
CA TRP A 40 -23.85 -33.86 9.87
C TRP A 40 -23.63 -33.02 8.61
N VAL A 41 -23.88 -33.63 7.45
CA VAL A 41 -23.99 -32.97 6.15
C VAL A 41 -25.25 -32.10 6.15
N GLY A 42 -25.19 -30.96 6.84
CA GLY A 42 -26.30 -30.01 7.02
C GLY A 42 -26.39 -28.99 5.88
N PRO A 43 -27.51 -28.27 5.73
CA PRO A 43 -27.62 -27.18 4.76
C PRO A 43 -26.86 -25.93 5.24
N VAL A 44 -26.46 -25.08 4.28
CA VAL A 44 -25.87 -23.75 4.54
C VAL A 44 -26.85 -22.83 5.25
N SER A 45 -26.32 -21.83 5.94
CA SER A 45 -27.10 -20.82 6.67
C SER A 45 -26.42 -19.47 6.57
N THR A 46 -27.22 -18.42 6.37
CA THR A 46 -26.76 -17.02 6.37
C THR A 46 -26.62 -16.44 7.78
N GLY A 47 -27.22 -17.08 8.79
CA GLY A 47 -27.32 -16.55 10.16
C GLY A 47 -28.28 -15.36 10.30
N LEU A 48 -29.16 -15.14 9.33
CA LEU A 48 -30.20 -14.09 9.40
C LEU A 48 -31.35 -14.49 10.34
N LYS A 49 -32.12 -13.50 10.82
CA LYS A 49 -33.41 -13.74 11.52
C LYS A 49 -34.49 -14.24 10.59
N VAL A 50 -34.37 -13.98 9.28
CA VAL A 50 -35.39 -14.33 8.30
C VAL A 50 -34.86 -15.42 7.40
N LEU A 51 -35.58 -16.53 7.32
CA LEU A 51 -35.21 -17.71 6.55
C LEU A 51 -36.42 -18.33 5.86
N GLY A 52 -36.15 -19.16 4.86
CA GLY A 52 -37.18 -19.97 4.22
C GLY A 52 -37.79 -20.97 5.21
N LYS A 53 -39.11 -21.13 5.18
CA LYS A 53 -39.82 -22.23 5.85
C LYS A 53 -39.17 -23.56 5.46
N GLY A 54 -38.83 -24.40 6.41
CA GLY A 54 -38.16 -25.70 6.23
C GLY A 54 -36.63 -25.63 6.18
N SER A 55 -36.04 -24.44 5.98
CA SER A 55 -34.59 -24.26 6.02
C SER A 55 -34.06 -24.37 7.45
N THR A 56 -32.80 -24.77 7.61
CA THR A 56 -32.22 -24.98 8.95
C THR A 56 -31.64 -23.69 9.49
N ALA A 57 -32.04 -23.32 10.71
CA ALA A 57 -31.42 -22.25 11.49
C ALA A 57 -30.46 -22.83 12.53
N TYR A 58 -29.26 -22.26 12.65
CA TYR A 58 -28.24 -22.69 13.60
C TYR A 58 -28.01 -21.62 14.68
N PHE A 59 -27.81 -22.07 15.92
CA PHE A 59 -27.65 -21.21 17.09
C PHE A 59 -26.51 -21.69 17.96
N VAL A 60 -25.87 -20.74 18.64
CA VAL A 60 -24.93 -20.98 19.74
C VAL A 60 -25.32 -20.07 20.89
N ALA A 61 -25.30 -20.60 22.11
CA ALA A 61 -25.41 -19.83 23.33
C ALA A 61 -24.07 -19.14 23.59
N ASP A 62 -23.98 -17.84 23.32
CA ASP A 62 -22.79 -17.07 23.64
C ASP A 62 -22.76 -16.80 25.15
N THR A 63 -21.82 -17.46 25.81
CA THR A 63 -21.58 -17.35 27.26
C THR A 63 -20.33 -16.55 27.57
N THR A 64 -19.77 -15.83 26.59
CA THR A 64 -18.60 -14.97 26.80
C THR A 64 -18.95 -13.86 27.79
N GLY A 65 -18.16 -13.70 28.86
CA GLY A 65 -18.49 -12.76 29.94
C GLY A 65 -19.54 -13.28 30.93
N SER A 66 -19.78 -14.58 30.99
CA SER A 66 -20.72 -15.22 31.93
C SER A 66 -20.33 -15.12 33.42
N GLY A 67 -19.21 -14.50 33.77
CA GLY A 67 -18.79 -14.26 35.16
C GLY A 67 -18.21 -15.49 35.86
N ALA A 68 -18.17 -15.47 37.20
CA ALA A 68 -17.47 -16.48 38.01
C ALA A 68 -18.18 -17.86 38.07
N THR A 69 -19.45 -17.94 37.72
CA THR A 69 -20.20 -19.20 37.76
C THR A 69 -19.98 -19.97 36.45
N ALA A 70 -19.36 -21.14 36.55
CA ALA A 70 -19.19 -22.04 35.43
C ALA A 70 -20.55 -22.38 34.79
N VAL A 71 -20.61 -22.39 33.45
CA VAL A 71 -21.77 -22.89 32.71
C VAL A 71 -21.70 -24.42 32.71
N THR A 72 -22.73 -25.05 33.27
CA THR A 72 -22.80 -26.50 33.52
C THR A 72 -23.96 -27.17 32.78
N SER A 73 -24.96 -26.41 32.34
CA SER A 73 -26.08 -26.92 31.54
C SER A 73 -26.67 -25.87 30.62
N PHE A 74 -27.28 -26.34 29.53
CA PHE A 74 -28.06 -25.55 28.57
C PHE A 74 -29.48 -26.11 28.48
N ALA A 75 -30.44 -25.26 28.17
CA ALA A 75 -31.82 -25.65 27.91
C ALA A 75 -32.42 -24.73 26.83
N TRP A 76 -32.46 -25.23 25.60
CA TRP A 76 -33.09 -24.58 24.45
C TRP A 76 -34.59 -24.87 24.39
N SER A 77 -35.38 -23.86 24.04
CA SER A 77 -36.82 -23.99 23.85
C SER A 77 -37.34 -23.00 22.80
N ILE A 78 -38.46 -23.34 22.17
CA ILE A 78 -39.22 -22.42 21.32
C ILE A 78 -40.41 -21.93 22.16
N THR A 79 -40.31 -20.71 22.68
CA THR A 79 -41.30 -20.17 23.64
C THR A 79 -42.57 -19.65 22.95
N SER A 80 -42.48 -19.34 21.66
CA SER A 80 -43.63 -19.00 20.81
C SER A 80 -43.38 -19.52 19.40
N LYS A 81 -44.41 -20.09 18.76
CA LYS A 81 -44.39 -20.54 17.37
C LYS A 81 -45.76 -20.35 16.70
N PRO A 82 -45.85 -20.27 15.36
CA PRO A 82 -47.11 -20.14 14.66
C PRO A 82 -48.05 -21.32 14.92
N GLY A 83 -49.37 -21.09 14.83
CA GLY A 83 -50.37 -22.14 14.95
C GLY A 83 -50.13 -23.27 13.94
N GLY A 84 -50.21 -24.52 14.39
CA GLY A 84 -49.95 -25.70 13.56
C GLY A 84 -48.48 -26.08 13.40
N SER A 85 -47.54 -25.29 13.95
CA SER A 85 -46.11 -25.62 13.90
C SER A 85 -45.75 -26.78 14.83
N SER A 86 -45.09 -27.79 14.29
CA SER A 86 -44.47 -28.91 14.99
C SER A 86 -42.98 -28.71 15.25
N ALA A 87 -42.41 -27.57 14.84
CA ALA A 87 -41.00 -27.25 14.99
C ALA A 87 -40.50 -27.46 16.43
N ALA A 88 -39.31 -28.06 16.52
CA ALA A 88 -38.58 -28.33 17.74
C ALA A 88 -37.07 -28.28 17.46
N PHE A 89 -36.27 -28.02 18.49
CA PHE A 89 -34.82 -28.13 18.41
C PHE A 89 -34.39 -29.59 18.27
N ASP A 90 -33.29 -29.82 17.55
CA ASP A 90 -32.69 -31.13 17.42
C ASP A 90 -31.97 -31.60 18.69
N THR A 91 -31.43 -30.63 19.44
CA THR A 91 -30.76 -30.81 20.73
C THR A 91 -31.18 -29.66 21.63
N THR A 92 -31.39 -29.95 22.92
CA THR A 92 -31.85 -28.94 23.88
C THR A 92 -30.84 -28.67 24.99
N ASP A 93 -29.86 -29.55 25.18
CA ASP A 93 -28.97 -29.61 26.33
C ASP A 93 -27.51 -29.23 26.03
N ARG A 94 -27.26 -28.70 24.81
CA ARG A 94 -25.92 -28.32 24.32
C ARG A 94 -25.78 -26.81 24.14
N MET A 95 -24.52 -26.39 24.02
CA MET A 95 -24.19 -24.99 23.73
C MET A 95 -24.71 -24.57 22.34
N ASP A 96 -24.65 -25.47 21.37
CA ASP A 96 -25.19 -25.30 20.04
C ASP A 96 -26.53 -26.03 19.87
N ALA A 97 -27.40 -25.47 19.04
CA ALA A 97 -28.70 -26.07 18.70
C ALA A 97 -29.13 -25.63 17.30
N ARG A 98 -30.00 -26.42 16.66
CA ARG A 98 -30.66 -26.01 15.41
C ARG A 98 -32.11 -26.45 15.37
N PHE A 99 -32.91 -25.76 14.58
CA PHE A 99 -34.27 -26.19 14.26
C PHE A 99 -34.64 -25.79 12.83
N LYS A 100 -35.78 -26.32 12.36
CA LYS A 100 -36.39 -25.96 11.08
C LYS A 100 -37.77 -25.38 11.35
N PRO A 101 -38.05 -24.10 11.00
CA PRO A 101 -39.40 -23.58 11.10
C PRO A 101 -40.26 -24.19 10.01
N ASP A 102 -41.37 -24.82 10.35
CA ASP A 102 -42.21 -25.60 9.44
C ASP A 102 -43.46 -24.87 8.95
N VAL A 103 -43.82 -23.76 9.60
CA VAL A 103 -44.94 -22.89 9.25
C VAL A 103 -44.45 -21.44 9.09
N VAL A 104 -44.99 -20.72 8.11
CA VAL A 104 -44.74 -19.28 7.94
C VAL A 104 -45.17 -18.51 9.19
N GLY A 105 -44.33 -17.59 9.65
CA GLY A 105 -44.62 -16.75 10.81
C GLY A 105 -43.46 -16.59 11.78
N GLN A 106 -43.77 -16.08 12.97
CA GLN A 106 -42.79 -15.75 14.00
C GLN A 106 -42.55 -16.91 14.97
N TYR A 107 -41.27 -17.15 15.25
CA TYR A 107 -40.78 -18.06 16.27
C TYR A 107 -39.96 -17.25 17.28
N ILE A 108 -40.16 -17.48 18.57
CA ILE A 108 -39.29 -16.97 19.62
C ILE A 108 -38.49 -18.14 20.15
N VAL A 109 -37.19 -18.12 19.91
CA VAL A 109 -36.26 -19.12 20.43
C VAL A 109 -35.63 -18.61 21.71
N SER A 110 -35.36 -19.51 22.65
CA SER A 110 -34.73 -19.16 23.92
C SER A 110 -33.71 -20.21 24.33
N VAL A 111 -32.64 -19.74 24.98
CA VAL A 111 -31.71 -20.59 25.72
C VAL A 111 -31.68 -20.12 27.16
N SER A 112 -31.73 -21.09 28.07
CA SER A 112 -31.38 -20.87 29.48
C SER A 112 -30.14 -21.67 29.86
N VAL A 113 -29.36 -21.16 30.80
CA VAL A 113 -28.17 -21.83 31.32
C VAL A 113 -28.27 -22.04 32.82
N ASN A 114 -27.63 -23.10 33.33
CA ASN A 114 -27.59 -23.45 34.76
C ASN A 114 -28.99 -23.49 35.40
N GLY A 115 -29.94 -24.18 34.76
CA GLY A 115 -31.30 -24.34 35.29
C GLY A 115 -32.12 -23.04 35.33
N GLY A 116 -31.88 -22.09 34.42
CA GLY A 116 -32.63 -20.83 34.34
C GLY A 116 -31.98 -19.65 35.02
N ALA A 117 -30.77 -19.81 35.58
CA ALA A 117 -30.04 -18.72 36.23
C ALA A 117 -29.79 -17.52 35.30
N LYS A 118 -29.65 -17.78 34.00
CA LYS A 118 -29.69 -16.76 32.94
C LYS A 118 -30.44 -17.30 31.74
N THR A 119 -31.15 -16.40 31.07
CA THR A 119 -31.94 -16.72 29.89
C THR A 119 -31.76 -15.62 28.84
N ALA A 120 -31.73 -16.03 27.58
CA ALA A 120 -31.81 -15.15 26.43
C ALA A 120 -32.85 -15.66 25.45
N ALA A 121 -33.38 -14.75 24.64
CA ALA A 121 -34.28 -15.07 23.55
C ALA A 121 -33.89 -14.29 22.30
N ASP A 122 -34.24 -14.84 21.14
CA ASP A 122 -34.13 -14.19 19.84
C ASP A 122 -35.38 -14.50 19.00
N THR A 123 -35.70 -13.63 18.06
CA THR A 123 -36.90 -13.74 17.21
C THR A 123 -36.50 -14.15 15.80
N ILE A 124 -37.16 -15.18 15.30
CA ILE A 124 -36.93 -15.77 13.98
C ILE A 124 -38.23 -15.68 13.17
N PHE A 125 -38.11 -15.29 11.91
CA PHE A 125 -39.23 -15.20 10.97
C PHE A 125 -39.04 -16.22 9.85
N ALA A 126 -40.03 -17.09 9.67
CA ALA A 126 -40.08 -18.02 8.55
C ALA A 126 -41.02 -17.48 7.47
N SER A 127 -40.56 -17.51 6.22
CA SER A 127 -41.25 -16.95 5.05
C SER A 127 -41.01 -17.84 3.83
N THR A 128 -41.54 -17.46 2.67
CA THR A 128 -41.29 -18.09 1.37
C THR A 128 -40.51 -17.16 0.43
N PHE A 129 -39.75 -17.76 -0.48
CA PHE A 129 -39.04 -17.03 -1.53
C PHE A 129 -40.02 -16.59 -2.63
N MET A 130 -39.92 -15.33 -3.02
CA MET A 130 -40.70 -14.73 -4.10
C MET A 130 -39.97 -14.88 -5.45
N GLY A 131 -38.65 -14.75 -5.44
CA GLY A 131 -37.79 -14.72 -6.62
C GLY A 131 -37.74 -13.34 -7.30
N SER A 132 -36.62 -13.07 -7.98
CA SER A 132 -36.37 -11.77 -8.63
C SER A 132 -37.11 -11.58 -9.96
N TYR A 133 -37.57 -12.66 -10.59
CA TYR A 133 -38.28 -12.61 -11.88
C TYR A 133 -39.80 -12.82 -11.75
N ALA A 134 -40.35 -12.72 -10.53
CA ALA A 134 -41.80 -12.82 -10.32
C ALA A 134 -42.54 -11.65 -10.99
N THR A 135 -43.69 -11.95 -11.59
CA THR A 135 -44.63 -10.95 -12.13
C THR A 135 -46.02 -11.21 -11.54
N PRO A 136 -46.81 -10.17 -11.21
CA PRO A 136 -46.58 -8.75 -11.49
C PRO A 136 -45.72 -7.98 -10.45
N ILE A 137 -45.44 -8.55 -9.27
CA ILE A 137 -44.66 -7.89 -8.21
C ILE A 137 -43.31 -8.59 -8.04
N ASN A 138 -42.22 -7.82 -8.05
CA ASN A 138 -40.87 -8.25 -7.68
C ASN A 138 -40.18 -7.19 -6.80
N CYS A 139 -38.94 -7.44 -6.38
CA CYS A 139 -38.19 -6.51 -5.54
C CYS A 139 -38.06 -5.10 -6.16
N GLY A 140 -37.90 -5.00 -7.48
CA GLY A 140 -37.82 -3.73 -8.20
C GLY A 140 -39.11 -2.91 -8.20
N THR A 141 -40.26 -3.55 -7.99
CA THR A 141 -41.56 -2.85 -7.85
C THR A 141 -41.57 -1.91 -6.64
N CYS A 142 -40.91 -2.28 -5.54
CA CYS A 142 -40.89 -1.50 -4.30
C CYS A 142 -39.50 -0.93 -3.95
N HIS A 143 -38.43 -1.43 -4.58
CA HIS A 143 -37.03 -1.06 -4.30
C HIS A 143 -36.29 -0.66 -5.58
N SER A 144 -36.93 0.15 -6.42
CA SER A 144 -36.37 0.64 -7.69
C SER A 144 -34.95 1.18 -7.57
N ASP A 145 -34.68 1.94 -6.50
CA ASP A 145 -33.42 2.67 -6.30
C ASP A 145 -32.21 1.75 -6.15
N ILE A 146 -32.41 0.55 -5.60
CA ILE A 146 -31.35 -0.45 -5.36
C ILE A 146 -31.38 -1.53 -6.43
N ASN A 147 -32.58 -1.88 -6.93
CA ASN A 147 -32.75 -2.97 -7.88
C ASN A 147 -32.06 -2.70 -9.22
N THR A 148 -32.11 -1.47 -9.72
CA THR A 148 -31.46 -1.10 -11.00
C THR A 148 -29.95 -1.36 -10.96
N GLY A 149 -29.27 -0.87 -9.91
CA GLY A 149 -27.83 -1.11 -9.74
C GLY A 149 -27.49 -2.58 -9.54
N TRP A 150 -28.33 -3.32 -8.80
CA TRP A 150 -28.13 -4.76 -8.58
C TRP A 150 -28.25 -5.57 -9.87
N GLN A 151 -29.21 -5.24 -10.75
CA GLN A 151 -29.43 -5.96 -12.01
C GLN A 151 -28.21 -5.96 -12.94
N GLU A 152 -27.37 -4.93 -12.84
CA GLU A 152 -26.13 -4.79 -13.61
C GLU A 152 -24.97 -5.62 -13.03
N THR A 153 -25.13 -6.18 -11.82
CA THR A 153 -24.05 -6.90 -11.14
C THR A 153 -23.82 -8.30 -11.73
N ASN A 154 -22.61 -8.81 -11.48
CA ASN A 154 -22.30 -10.21 -11.74
C ASN A 154 -23.14 -11.17 -10.91
N HIS A 155 -23.62 -10.78 -9.72
CA HIS A 155 -24.52 -11.62 -8.91
C HIS A 155 -25.86 -11.84 -9.62
N ALA A 156 -26.50 -10.76 -10.09
CA ALA A 156 -27.78 -10.84 -10.78
C ALA A 156 -27.73 -11.68 -12.05
N THR A 157 -26.61 -11.61 -12.78
CA THR A 157 -26.44 -12.27 -14.08
C THR A 157 -25.74 -13.62 -13.99
N SER A 158 -25.22 -14.01 -12.82
CA SER A 158 -24.30 -15.14 -12.66
C SER A 158 -24.86 -16.44 -13.24
N TYR A 159 -26.05 -16.84 -12.82
CA TYR A 159 -26.68 -18.07 -13.26
C TYR A 159 -26.96 -18.08 -14.77
N LYS A 160 -27.51 -16.98 -15.29
CA LYS A 160 -27.76 -16.83 -16.73
C LYS A 160 -26.46 -17.00 -17.51
N ARG A 161 -25.40 -16.30 -17.11
CA ARG A 161 -24.08 -16.39 -17.76
C ARG A 161 -23.52 -17.81 -17.71
N GLY A 162 -23.67 -18.52 -16.60
CA GLY A 162 -23.29 -19.93 -16.53
C GLY A 162 -24.08 -20.78 -17.52
N LEU A 163 -25.40 -20.61 -17.56
CA LEU A 163 -26.31 -21.40 -18.39
C LEU A 163 -26.21 -21.11 -19.89
N THR A 164 -25.73 -19.92 -20.26
CA THR A 164 -25.51 -19.49 -21.65
C THR A 164 -24.03 -19.54 -22.06
N GLY A 165 -23.17 -20.17 -21.26
CA GLY A 165 -21.75 -20.30 -21.60
C GLY A 165 -20.98 -18.97 -21.66
N MET A 166 -21.38 -17.96 -20.90
CA MET A 166 -20.71 -16.64 -20.79
C MET A 166 -19.85 -16.51 -19.51
N TRP A 167 -19.65 -17.58 -18.75
CA TRP A 167 -18.60 -17.63 -17.73
C TRP A 167 -17.23 -17.79 -18.38
N GLU A 168 -16.28 -16.93 -17.96
CA GLU A 168 -14.86 -17.00 -18.33
C GLU A 168 -14.52 -16.92 -19.84
N ASN A 169 -15.42 -16.41 -20.68
CA ASN A 169 -15.26 -16.41 -22.13
C ASN A 169 -15.11 -15.03 -22.78
N SER A 170 -14.36 -15.02 -23.88
CA SER A 170 -14.43 -13.96 -24.89
C SER A 170 -14.81 -14.56 -26.24
N ALA A 171 -15.62 -13.84 -27.02
CA ALA A 171 -16.00 -14.24 -28.38
C ALA A 171 -14.77 -14.47 -29.30
N ALA A 172 -13.60 -13.93 -28.93
CA ALA A 172 -12.37 -14.01 -29.72
C ALA A 172 -11.61 -15.34 -29.60
N THR A 173 -11.88 -16.16 -28.58
CA THR A 173 -11.02 -17.32 -28.24
C THR A 173 -11.67 -18.68 -28.51
N GLY A 174 -12.97 -18.72 -28.80
CA GLY A 174 -13.69 -19.97 -29.08
C GLY A 174 -13.82 -20.94 -27.88
N PHE A 175 -13.47 -20.50 -26.67
CA PHE A 175 -13.61 -21.29 -25.45
C PHE A 175 -15.09 -21.48 -25.05
N LYS A 176 -15.41 -22.63 -24.46
CA LYS A 176 -16.75 -23.00 -23.98
C LYS A 176 -16.87 -22.67 -22.49
N GLY A 177 -18.00 -22.12 -22.07
CA GLY A 177 -18.25 -21.78 -20.67
C GLY A 177 -18.51 -23.04 -19.85
N VAL A 178 -18.14 -23.01 -18.56
CA VAL A 178 -18.13 -24.19 -17.69
C VAL A 178 -19.14 -24.05 -16.56
N LEU A 179 -20.25 -24.79 -16.58
CA LEU A 179 -21.23 -24.83 -15.47
C LEU A 179 -21.33 -26.27 -14.93
N GLY A 180 -21.07 -26.48 -13.64
CA GLY A 180 -21.23 -27.77 -12.97
C GLY A 180 -22.54 -27.85 -12.17
N SER A 181 -23.01 -29.07 -11.89
CA SER A 181 -24.20 -29.29 -11.03
C SER A 181 -24.01 -28.75 -9.60
N SER A 182 -22.78 -28.75 -9.09
CA SER A 182 -22.41 -28.15 -7.80
C SER A 182 -22.48 -26.62 -7.80
N CYS A 183 -22.30 -25.96 -8.95
CA CYS A 183 -22.31 -24.50 -9.06
C CYS A 183 -23.72 -23.95 -8.77
N ILE A 184 -24.76 -24.64 -9.24
CA ILE A 184 -26.16 -24.19 -9.12
C ILE A 184 -26.55 -23.91 -7.66
N LYS A 185 -26.00 -24.67 -6.71
CA LYS A 185 -26.25 -24.50 -5.28
C LYS A 185 -25.87 -23.12 -4.74
N CYS A 186 -24.85 -22.50 -5.33
CA CYS A 186 -24.31 -21.21 -4.91
C CYS A 186 -24.74 -20.05 -5.82
N HIS A 187 -25.20 -20.36 -7.04
CA HIS A 187 -25.54 -19.37 -8.06
C HIS A 187 -27.05 -19.22 -8.26
N THR A 188 -27.87 -19.57 -7.28
CA THR A 188 -29.34 -19.47 -7.34
C THR A 188 -29.93 -18.97 -6.03
N THR A 189 -31.21 -18.56 -6.06
CA THR A 189 -31.89 -18.01 -4.87
C THR A 189 -32.50 -19.13 -4.06
N GLY A 190 -31.84 -19.46 -2.95
CA GLY A 190 -32.24 -20.50 -2.01
C GLY A 190 -32.04 -21.90 -2.59
N TRP A 191 -30.99 -22.58 -2.16
CA TRP A 191 -30.79 -24.00 -2.46
C TRP A 191 -31.13 -24.87 -1.25
N ASP A 192 -32.31 -25.49 -1.29
CA ASP A 192 -32.68 -26.60 -0.41
C ASP A 192 -33.72 -27.47 -1.15
N ASP A 193 -33.29 -28.61 -1.65
CA ASP A 193 -34.11 -29.54 -2.44
C ASP A 193 -35.20 -30.24 -1.61
N LYS A 194 -35.21 -30.06 -0.29
CA LYS A 194 -36.17 -30.67 0.64
C LYS A 194 -37.13 -29.68 1.28
N ALA A 195 -36.95 -28.37 1.05
CA ALA A 195 -37.78 -27.34 1.67
C ALA A 195 -38.74 -26.71 0.66
N ASP A 196 -40.02 -27.08 0.72
CA ASP A 196 -41.06 -26.44 -0.11
C ASP A 196 -41.42 -25.04 0.40
N ASN A 197 -40.68 -24.06 -0.08
CA ASN A 197 -40.80 -22.65 0.31
C ASN A 197 -40.56 -21.67 -0.84
N GLY A 198 -40.71 -22.13 -2.09
CA GLY A 198 -40.47 -21.33 -3.30
C GLY A 198 -38.99 -21.14 -3.67
N ASN A 199 -38.06 -21.79 -2.96
CA ASN A 199 -36.64 -21.73 -3.31
C ASN A 199 -36.31 -22.42 -4.64
N PHE A 200 -35.14 -22.12 -5.20
CA PHE A 200 -34.67 -22.73 -6.45
C PHE A 200 -34.51 -24.25 -6.34
N GLY A 201 -33.81 -24.74 -5.32
CA GLY A 201 -33.48 -26.16 -5.14
C GLY A 201 -34.71 -27.07 -5.17
N PHE A 202 -35.72 -26.80 -4.35
CA PHE A 202 -36.95 -27.60 -4.31
C PHE A 202 -37.72 -27.51 -5.64
N THR A 203 -37.86 -26.31 -6.20
CA THR A 203 -38.60 -26.10 -7.46
C THR A 203 -37.90 -26.79 -8.64
N ALA A 204 -36.57 -26.74 -8.69
CA ALA A 204 -35.77 -27.42 -9.69
C ALA A 204 -35.88 -28.93 -9.56
N HIS A 205 -35.87 -29.46 -8.34
CA HIS A 205 -36.05 -30.89 -8.08
C HIS A 205 -37.45 -31.37 -8.49
N ALA A 206 -38.50 -30.66 -8.06
CA ALA A 206 -39.88 -30.99 -8.35
C ALA A 206 -40.21 -30.99 -9.86
N THR A 207 -39.50 -30.18 -10.65
CA THR A 207 -39.66 -30.10 -12.11
C THR A 207 -38.66 -30.98 -12.87
N GLY A 208 -37.69 -31.60 -12.19
CA GLY A 208 -36.59 -32.36 -12.78
C GLY A 208 -35.50 -31.51 -13.45
N TRP A 209 -35.54 -30.18 -13.29
CA TRP A 209 -34.57 -29.26 -13.90
C TRP A 209 -33.14 -29.55 -13.43
N ASP A 210 -32.96 -29.82 -12.14
CA ASP A 210 -31.66 -30.09 -11.49
C ASP A 210 -30.86 -31.23 -12.14
N THR A 211 -31.54 -32.18 -12.79
CA THR A 211 -30.97 -33.37 -13.44
C THR A 211 -31.08 -33.37 -14.97
N THR A 212 -31.74 -32.38 -15.57
CA THR A 212 -32.03 -32.38 -17.03
C THR A 212 -31.54 -31.16 -17.79
N TRP A 213 -31.22 -30.06 -17.11
CA TRP A 213 -30.81 -28.79 -17.73
C TRP A 213 -29.58 -28.94 -18.65
N TYR A 214 -28.69 -29.89 -18.36
CA TYR A 214 -27.45 -30.13 -19.09
C TYR A 214 -27.62 -31.07 -20.29
N LYS A 215 -28.83 -31.57 -20.59
CA LYS A 215 -29.07 -32.44 -21.76
C LYS A 215 -28.58 -31.73 -23.03
N GLY A 216 -27.82 -32.46 -23.85
CA GLY A 216 -27.18 -31.92 -25.07
C GLY A 216 -25.92 -31.08 -24.85
N ALA A 217 -25.48 -30.85 -23.60
CA ALA A 217 -24.17 -30.24 -23.32
C ALA A 217 -23.06 -31.30 -23.36
N THR A 218 -21.83 -30.87 -23.65
CA THR A 218 -20.65 -31.76 -23.56
C THR A 218 -20.13 -31.78 -22.11
N ALA A 219 -19.87 -32.95 -21.54
CA ALA A 219 -19.31 -33.06 -20.19
C ALA A 219 -17.77 -33.07 -20.19
N SER A 220 -17.16 -32.45 -19.17
CA SER A 220 -15.73 -32.54 -18.83
C SER A 220 -15.59 -32.60 -17.31
N GLY A 221 -15.26 -33.77 -16.76
CA GLY A 221 -15.31 -34.00 -15.31
C GLY A 221 -16.72 -33.83 -14.74
N SER A 222 -16.85 -33.10 -13.62
CA SER A 222 -18.14 -32.75 -12.99
C SER A 222 -18.80 -31.50 -13.60
N SER A 223 -18.25 -31.01 -14.70
CA SER A 223 -18.59 -29.73 -15.31
C SER A 223 -19.15 -29.93 -16.72
N TYR A 224 -20.07 -29.06 -17.13
CA TYR A 224 -20.68 -29.08 -18.46
C TYR A 224 -20.21 -27.88 -19.28
N LEU A 225 -19.78 -28.16 -20.51
CA LEU A 225 -19.31 -27.19 -21.49
C LEU A 225 -20.49 -26.71 -22.34
N ILE A 226 -20.74 -25.41 -22.31
CA ILE A 226 -21.83 -24.74 -23.03
C ILE A 226 -21.22 -23.77 -24.04
N SER A 227 -21.74 -23.75 -25.25
CA SER A 227 -21.32 -22.81 -26.29
C SER A 227 -21.56 -21.37 -25.84
N TYR A 228 -20.63 -20.48 -26.19
CA TYR A 228 -20.76 -19.06 -25.85
C TYR A 228 -22.07 -18.47 -26.40
N ASP A 229 -22.80 -17.81 -25.51
CA ASP A 229 -24.09 -17.16 -25.76
C ASP A 229 -25.22 -18.10 -26.24
N ASP A 230 -25.15 -19.39 -25.90
CA ASP A 230 -26.23 -20.35 -26.19
C ASP A 230 -27.46 -20.09 -25.30
N GLN A 231 -28.44 -19.36 -25.82
CA GLN A 231 -29.68 -19.00 -25.11
C GLN A 231 -30.66 -20.17 -24.96
N SER A 232 -30.48 -21.31 -25.65
CA SER A 232 -31.48 -22.38 -25.73
C SER A 232 -31.93 -22.89 -24.36
N ARG A 233 -31.00 -23.05 -23.41
CA ARG A 233 -31.29 -23.50 -22.04
C ARG A 233 -31.96 -22.42 -21.20
N TRP A 234 -31.56 -21.16 -21.39
CA TRP A 234 -32.18 -20.03 -20.69
C TRP A 234 -33.62 -19.78 -21.13
N ASP A 235 -33.89 -20.01 -22.41
CA ASP A 235 -35.23 -19.92 -22.99
C ASP A 235 -36.10 -21.09 -22.55
N LEU A 236 -35.55 -22.32 -22.54
CA LEU A 236 -36.22 -23.51 -22.02
C LEU A 236 -36.65 -23.33 -20.55
N LEU A 237 -35.83 -22.67 -19.73
CA LEU A 237 -36.18 -22.36 -18.34
C LEU A 237 -37.46 -21.49 -18.23
N GLY A 238 -37.83 -20.77 -19.29
CA GLY A 238 -39.05 -19.96 -19.35
C GLY A 238 -40.30 -20.73 -19.79
N THR A 239 -40.19 -21.99 -20.22
CA THR A 239 -41.33 -22.78 -20.70
C THR A 239 -41.79 -23.79 -19.64
N ALA A 240 -42.96 -24.39 -19.83
CA ALA A 240 -43.42 -25.46 -18.95
C ALA A 240 -42.53 -26.72 -19.11
N PRO A 241 -42.19 -27.44 -18.02
CA PRO A 241 -42.61 -27.24 -16.62
C PRO A 241 -41.69 -26.30 -15.81
N TYR A 242 -40.67 -25.68 -16.41
CA TYR A 242 -39.58 -24.99 -15.70
C TYR A 242 -39.82 -23.52 -15.37
N ALA A 243 -40.91 -22.92 -15.85
CA ALA A 243 -41.22 -21.49 -15.65
C ALA A 243 -41.18 -21.04 -14.17
N SER A 244 -41.52 -21.93 -13.23
CA SER A 244 -41.41 -21.67 -11.78
C SER A 244 -39.95 -21.58 -11.31
N VAL A 245 -39.06 -22.40 -11.86
CA VAL A 245 -37.61 -22.42 -11.56
C VAL A 245 -36.95 -21.11 -11.98
N LYS A 246 -37.40 -20.51 -13.09
CA LYS A 246 -36.86 -19.23 -13.59
C LYS A 246 -36.95 -18.11 -12.56
N LYS A 247 -37.96 -18.11 -11.68
CA LYS A 247 -38.20 -17.04 -10.68
C LYS A 247 -37.00 -16.84 -9.75
N THR A 248 -36.32 -17.92 -9.39
CA THR A 248 -35.19 -17.96 -8.45
C THR A 248 -33.86 -18.30 -9.12
N ALA A 249 -33.82 -18.28 -10.46
CA ALA A 249 -32.66 -18.60 -11.30
C ALA A 249 -31.63 -17.47 -11.37
N THR A 250 -31.22 -16.95 -10.23
CA THR A 250 -30.26 -15.86 -10.06
C THR A 250 -29.75 -15.82 -8.61
N ILE A 251 -28.67 -15.11 -8.33
CA ILE A 251 -28.32 -14.71 -6.97
C ILE A 251 -29.13 -13.45 -6.64
N GLY A 252 -30.42 -13.66 -6.33
CA GLY A 252 -31.42 -12.63 -6.07
C GLY A 252 -31.27 -11.97 -4.70
N CYS A 253 -32.02 -10.89 -4.46
CA CYS A 253 -32.03 -10.17 -3.18
C CYS A 253 -32.22 -11.12 -1.98
N GLU A 254 -33.14 -12.07 -2.10
CA GLU A 254 -33.47 -13.04 -1.04
C GLU A 254 -32.33 -14.03 -0.74
N SER A 255 -31.34 -14.16 -1.61
CA SER A 255 -30.11 -14.92 -1.31
C SER A 255 -29.33 -14.27 -0.16
N CYS A 256 -29.34 -12.94 -0.07
CA CYS A 256 -28.61 -12.17 0.93
C CYS A 256 -29.51 -11.66 2.07
N HIS A 257 -30.81 -11.52 1.82
CA HIS A 257 -31.77 -10.93 2.74
C HIS A 257 -32.74 -11.95 3.36
N GLY A 258 -32.68 -13.22 2.94
CA GLY A 258 -33.62 -14.25 3.36
C GLY A 258 -34.94 -14.19 2.59
N ALA A 259 -35.78 -15.19 2.82
CA ALA A 259 -37.09 -15.32 2.18
C ALA A 259 -37.99 -14.11 2.48
N GLY A 260 -38.52 -13.48 1.44
CA GLY A 260 -39.04 -12.12 1.54
C GLY A 260 -40.56 -11.97 1.50
N THR A 261 -41.34 -12.99 1.14
CA THR A 261 -42.77 -12.81 0.80
C THR A 261 -43.57 -12.03 1.87
N ASP A 262 -43.36 -12.32 3.15
CA ASP A 262 -44.12 -11.70 4.26
C ASP A 262 -43.62 -10.32 4.70
N HIS A 263 -42.60 -9.74 4.05
CA HIS A 263 -42.03 -8.45 4.44
C HIS A 263 -42.82 -7.23 3.92
N MET A 264 -43.78 -7.45 3.02
CA MET A 264 -44.60 -6.38 2.48
C MET A 264 -45.41 -5.73 3.60
N GLY A 265 -45.14 -4.45 3.87
CA GLY A 265 -45.75 -3.71 4.98
C GLY A 265 -45.06 -3.88 6.35
N ASP A 266 -44.09 -4.79 6.48
CA ASP A 266 -43.36 -5.03 7.73
C ASP A 266 -41.86 -5.27 7.47
N LYS A 267 -41.06 -4.23 7.68
CA LYS A 267 -39.60 -4.25 7.46
C LYS A 267 -38.85 -5.16 8.45
N THR A 268 -39.48 -5.63 9.51
CA THR A 268 -38.83 -6.52 10.49
C THR A 268 -38.68 -7.94 9.98
N LYS A 269 -39.48 -8.33 8.98
CA LYS A 269 -39.55 -9.64 8.33
C LYS A 269 -38.67 -9.77 7.08
N ILE A 270 -37.62 -8.97 6.98
CA ILE A 270 -36.54 -9.15 6.00
C ILE A 270 -35.18 -8.95 6.67
N GLY A 271 -34.18 -9.72 6.28
CA GLY A 271 -32.84 -9.64 6.81
C GLY A 271 -32.08 -8.41 6.29
N LYS A 272 -31.30 -7.76 7.14
CA LYS A 272 -30.23 -6.82 6.75
C LYS A 272 -29.03 -7.13 7.61
N SER A 273 -27.92 -7.51 6.99
CA SER A 273 -26.73 -7.89 7.72
C SER A 273 -25.49 -7.58 6.90
N VAL A 274 -24.45 -7.11 7.59
CA VAL A 274 -23.10 -7.02 7.04
C VAL A 274 -22.24 -8.19 7.52
N SER A 275 -22.80 -9.21 8.16
CA SER A 275 -22.04 -10.39 8.56
C SER A 275 -21.43 -11.09 7.35
N ALA A 276 -20.15 -11.48 7.45
CA ALA A 276 -19.49 -12.26 6.41
C ALA A 276 -20.23 -13.57 6.09
N GLY A 277 -20.95 -14.13 7.07
CA GLY A 277 -21.77 -15.33 6.91
C GLY A 277 -22.77 -15.29 5.77
N VAL A 278 -23.31 -14.11 5.44
CA VAL A 278 -24.24 -13.91 4.30
C VAL A 278 -23.55 -14.21 2.97
N CYS A 279 -22.27 -13.85 2.84
CA CYS A 279 -21.48 -14.06 1.63
C CYS A 279 -20.89 -15.49 1.58
N MET A 280 -20.49 -15.99 2.75
CA MET A 280 -19.77 -17.26 2.89
C MET A 280 -20.62 -18.50 2.59
N GLN A 281 -21.95 -18.38 2.54
CA GLN A 281 -22.80 -19.48 2.04
C GLN A 281 -22.43 -19.93 0.61
N CYS A 282 -21.79 -19.05 -0.18
CA CYS A 282 -21.29 -19.33 -1.52
C CYS A 282 -19.77 -19.14 -1.64
N HIS A 283 -19.21 -18.12 -0.99
CA HIS A 283 -17.81 -17.73 -1.12
C HIS A 283 -16.88 -18.40 -0.10
N ASP A 284 -17.23 -19.61 0.36
CA ASP A 284 -16.39 -20.41 1.25
C ASP A 284 -16.53 -21.90 0.90
N SER A 285 -16.06 -22.24 -0.29
CA SER A 285 -16.02 -23.59 -0.84
C SER A 285 -14.58 -24.06 -1.01
N PRO A 286 -14.14 -25.12 -0.29
CA PRO A 286 -12.77 -25.61 -0.37
C PRO A 286 -12.35 -25.90 -1.82
N THR A 287 -11.11 -25.60 -2.18
CA THR A 287 -10.45 -25.78 -3.50
C THR A 287 -10.80 -24.79 -4.61
N HIS A 288 -11.94 -24.07 -4.56
CA HIS A 288 -12.34 -23.18 -5.68
C HIS A 288 -12.80 -21.77 -5.26
N HIS A 289 -13.40 -21.59 -4.07
CA HIS A 289 -13.86 -20.29 -3.58
C HIS A 289 -13.55 -20.11 -2.09
N MET A 290 -12.27 -20.10 -1.74
CA MET A 290 -11.81 -20.08 -0.33
C MET A 290 -11.74 -18.66 0.28
N VAL A 291 -12.50 -17.71 -0.25
CA VAL A 291 -12.48 -16.30 0.20
C VAL A 291 -12.88 -16.20 1.68
N GLY A 292 -13.92 -16.92 2.09
CA GLY A 292 -14.38 -16.92 3.47
C GLY A 292 -13.38 -17.57 4.44
N SER A 293 -12.78 -18.70 4.07
CA SER A 293 -11.72 -19.34 4.85
C SER A 293 -10.50 -18.43 4.99
N SER A 294 -10.05 -17.81 3.89
CA SER A 294 -8.94 -16.85 3.89
C SER A 294 -9.26 -15.60 4.75
N TRP A 295 -10.48 -15.06 4.66
CA TRP A 295 -10.92 -13.95 5.53
C TRP A 295 -10.96 -14.34 7.01
N LYS A 296 -11.39 -15.57 7.36
CA LYS A 296 -11.41 -16.08 8.74
C LYS A 296 -10.01 -16.08 9.39
N GLU A 297 -8.94 -16.17 8.59
CA GLU A 297 -7.55 -16.09 9.06
C GLU A 297 -7.08 -14.64 9.30
N SER A 298 -7.78 -13.65 8.75
CA SER A 298 -7.42 -12.25 8.90
C SER A 298 -7.80 -11.70 10.29
N SER A 299 -7.06 -10.68 10.74
CA SER A 299 -7.43 -9.91 11.94
C SER A 299 -8.79 -9.21 11.81
N HIS A 300 -9.31 -8.99 10.59
CA HIS A 300 -10.65 -8.43 10.38
C HIS A 300 -11.76 -9.37 10.88
N ALA A 301 -11.56 -10.69 10.81
CA ALA A 301 -12.52 -11.67 11.32
C ALA A 301 -12.51 -11.78 12.85
N THR A 302 -11.38 -11.50 13.49
CA THR A 302 -11.17 -11.72 14.93
C THR A 302 -11.12 -10.43 15.75
N MET A 303 -11.17 -9.26 15.10
CA MET A 303 -11.06 -7.97 15.76
C MET A 303 -12.15 -7.80 16.84
N PRO A 304 -11.77 -7.68 18.13
CA PRO A 304 -12.74 -7.59 19.20
C PRO A 304 -13.35 -6.18 19.25
N LEU A 305 -14.68 -6.12 19.37
CA LEU A 305 -15.36 -4.92 19.85
C LEU A 305 -15.32 -4.93 21.39
N SER A 306 -14.24 -4.41 21.98
CA SER A 306 -14.14 -4.35 23.44
C SER A 306 -14.80 -3.09 24.03
N GLY A 307 -15.84 -3.30 24.85
CA GLY A 307 -16.31 -2.37 25.88
C GLY A 307 -16.49 -0.90 25.48
N SER A 308 -15.99 0.02 26.31
CA SER A 308 -16.11 1.48 26.17
C SER A 308 -15.51 2.05 24.88
N ARG A 309 -14.71 1.28 24.13
CA ARG A 309 -14.14 1.69 22.84
C ARG A 309 -15.14 1.56 21.68
N ALA A 310 -16.12 0.66 21.80
CA ALA A 310 -17.21 0.48 20.83
C ALA A 310 -18.20 1.67 20.79
N GLY A 311 -18.14 2.58 21.76
CA GLY A 311 -19.00 3.77 21.83
C GLY A 311 -18.33 5.09 21.39
N SER A 312 -17.04 5.08 21.04
CA SER A 312 -16.35 6.31 20.63
C SER A 312 -16.49 6.56 19.14
N THR A 313 -16.93 7.76 18.77
CA THR A 313 -17.15 8.19 17.38
C THR A 313 -15.88 8.11 16.52
N GLY A 314 -14.69 8.19 17.13
CA GLY A 314 -13.40 8.11 16.42
C GLY A 314 -12.90 6.69 16.10
N CYS A 315 -13.35 5.66 16.84
CA CYS A 315 -12.91 4.28 16.63
C CYS A 315 -13.89 3.48 15.75
N TYR A 316 -15.19 3.79 15.88
CA TYR A 316 -16.26 2.98 15.31
C TYR A 316 -16.16 2.75 13.80
N PRO A 317 -15.81 3.74 12.94
CA PRO A 317 -15.70 3.53 11.50
C PRO A 317 -14.71 2.43 11.09
N CYS A 318 -13.69 2.15 11.89
CA CYS A 318 -12.66 1.18 11.53
C CYS A 318 -12.83 -0.17 12.24
N HIS A 319 -13.70 -0.22 13.26
CA HIS A 319 -13.94 -1.41 14.07
C HIS A 319 -15.30 -2.07 13.81
N SER A 320 -16.18 -1.43 13.03
CA SER A 320 -17.51 -1.94 12.67
C SER A 320 -17.74 -1.82 11.17
N GLY A 321 -18.05 -2.95 10.52
CA GLY A 321 -18.31 -2.95 9.08
C GLY A 321 -19.50 -2.06 8.70
N ALA A 322 -20.58 -2.09 9.50
CA ALA A 322 -21.75 -1.25 9.28
C ALA A 322 -21.45 0.24 9.46
N ALA A 323 -20.56 0.59 10.40
CA ALA A 323 -20.10 1.95 10.62
C ALA A 323 -19.29 2.48 9.44
N PHE A 324 -18.35 1.66 8.98
CA PHE A 324 -17.53 2.00 7.84
C PHE A 324 -18.40 2.30 6.62
N VAL A 325 -19.39 1.44 6.34
CA VAL A 325 -20.31 1.63 5.20
C VAL A 325 -21.02 2.99 5.26
N LYS A 326 -21.58 3.41 6.41
CA LYS A 326 -22.21 4.74 6.44
C LYS A 326 -21.21 5.90 6.48
N PHE A 327 -20.01 5.68 7.03
CA PHE A 327 -18.91 6.65 6.97
C PHE A 327 -18.52 6.95 5.52
N VAL A 328 -18.28 5.92 4.70
CA VAL A 328 -17.88 6.10 3.29
C VAL A 328 -19.03 6.59 2.41
N ASP A 329 -20.27 6.23 2.73
CA ASP A 329 -21.47 6.78 2.09
C ASP A 329 -21.75 8.26 2.49
N LYS A 330 -20.91 8.88 3.34
CA LYS A 330 -21.06 10.25 3.87
C LYS A 330 -22.40 10.51 4.56
N LYS A 331 -23.01 9.47 5.16
CA LYS A 331 -24.27 9.59 5.92
C LYS A 331 -23.93 10.06 7.35
N THR A 332 -24.14 11.34 7.60
CA THR A 332 -23.56 12.12 8.72
C THR A 332 -24.18 11.89 10.11
N ASN A 333 -25.24 11.11 10.24
CA ASN A 333 -25.89 10.84 11.52
C ASN A 333 -26.47 9.43 11.52
N LEU A 334 -26.64 8.85 12.71
CA LEU A 334 -27.29 7.56 13.05
C LEU A 334 -26.32 6.44 13.43
N TYR A 335 -25.86 6.42 14.68
CA TYR A 335 -25.40 5.17 15.29
C TYR A 335 -25.99 4.99 16.68
N ASN A 336 -26.92 4.04 16.81
CA ASN A 336 -27.32 3.45 18.08
C ASN A 336 -26.60 2.10 18.21
N SER A 337 -25.90 1.90 19.32
CA SER A 337 -25.04 0.74 19.64
C SER A 337 -25.80 -0.57 19.93
N VAL A 338 -27.11 -0.61 19.70
CA VAL A 338 -28.01 -1.58 20.34
C VAL A 338 -28.60 -2.62 19.36
N GLU A 339 -28.60 -2.36 18.05
CA GLU A 339 -29.46 -3.11 17.11
C GLU A 339 -28.89 -4.37 16.43
N ASP A 340 -27.85 -4.99 16.99
CA ASP A 340 -27.44 -6.40 16.75
C ASP A 340 -25.92 -6.47 16.81
N ASN A 341 -25.36 -7.34 17.67
CA ASN A 341 -23.98 -7.86 17.64
C ASN A 341 -23.14 -7.31 16.47
N VAL A 342 -22.54 -6.14 16.66
CA VAL A 342 -22.01 -5.36 15.55
C VAL A 342 -20.91 -6.16 14.87
N PRO A 343 -21.07 -6.57 13.59
CA PRO A 343 -20.08 -7.43 12.96
C PRO A 343 -18.75 -6.69 12.83
N SER A 344 -17.66 -7.42 13.03
CA SER A 344 -16.32 -6.96 12.67
C SER A 344 -16.23 -6.61 11.17
N ILE A 345 -15.09 -6.09 10.73
CA ILE A 345 -14.86 -5.77 9.32
C ILE A 345 -15.05 -7.05 8.48
N SER A 346 -15.98 -6.99 7.53
CA SER A 346 -16.50 -8.14 6.78
C SER A 346 -16.54 -7.87 5.27
N CYS A 347 -16.99 -8.86 4.49
CA CYS A 347 -17.10 -8.76 3.03
C CYS A 347 -17.86 -7.49 2.57
N ALA A 348 -19.05 -7.25 3.13
CA ALA A 348 -19.91 -6.12 2.74
C ALA A 348 -19.35 -4.74 3.15
N THR A 349 -18.30 -4.73 3.99
CA THR A 349 -17.59 -3.52 4.38
C THR A 349 -16.83 -2.96 3.19
N CYS A 350 -16.14 -3.82 2.44
CA CYS A 350 -15.34 -3.43 1.28
C CYS A 350 -16.08 -3.56 -0.06
N HIS A 351 -17.02 -4.50 -0.15
CA HIS A 351 -17.78 -4.79 -1.36
C HIS A 351 -19.23 -4.30 -1.22
N ASP A 352 -19.73 -3.57 -2.21
CA ASP A 352 -21.13 -3.20 -2.32
C ASP A 352 -21.90 -4.18 -3.23
N PRO A 353 -22.67 -5.12 -2.66
CA PRO A 353 -23.37 -6.14 -3.44
C PRO A 353 -24.46 -5.55 -4.37
N HIS A 354 -24.81 -4.27 -4.25
CA HIS A 354 -25.88 -3.63 -5.00
C HIS A 354 -25.43 -2.77 -6.17
N SER A 355 -24.12 -2.63 -6.41
CA SER A 355 -23.61 -1.73 -7.45
C SER A 355 -22.58 -2.43 -8.34
N ALA A 356 -22.77 -2.31 -9.65
CA ALA A 356 -21.81 -2.76 -10.66
C ALA A 356 -20.79 -1.66 -11.05
N ALA A 357 -20.85 -0.49 -10.41
CA ALA A 357 -20.04 0.68 -10.78
C ALA A 357 -18.53 0.41 -10.80
N ASN A 358 -18.05 -0.56 -10.00
CA ASN A 358 -16.64 -0.95 -9.96
C ASN A 358 -16.44 -2.45 -10.17
N HIS A 359 -15.31 -2.79 -10.77
CA HIS A 359 -14.86 -4.18 -10.89
C HIS A 359 -14.78 -4.84 -9.50
N SER A 360 -15.29 -6.08 -9.40
CA SER A 360 -15.41 -6.84 -8.15
C SER A 360 -16.28 -6.17 -7.07
N GLN A 361 -17.11 -5.20 -7.47
CA GLN A 361 -18.05 -4.49 -6.59
C GLN A 361 -17.37 -3.80 -5.40
N LEU A 362 -16.10 -3.41 -5.54
CA LEU A 362 -15.39 -2.68 -4.50
C LEU A 362 -15.99 -1.28 -4.32
N ARG A 363 -16.12 -0.82 -3.08
CA ARG A 363 -16.53 0.55 -2.78
C ARG A 363 -15.45 1.55 -3.23
N THR A 364 -15.84 2.55 -4.01
CA THR A 364 -14.95 3.66 -4.34
C THR A 364 -14.96 4.67 -3.21
N VAL A 365 -13.79 4.93 -2.64
CA VAL A 365 -13.62 5.90 -1.57
C VAL A 365 -12.39 6.75 -1.84
N THR A 366 -12.44 8.00 -1.36
CA THR A 366 -11.28 8.88 -1.31
C THR A 366 -10.62 8.79 0.07
N LEU A 367 -9.36 9.18 0.15
CA LEU A 367 -8.72 9.52 1.42
C LEU A 367 -8.61 11.04 1.47
N ASP A 368 -9.52 11.69 2.19
CA ASP A 368 -9.67 13.15 2.14
C ASP A 368 -8.41 13.89 2.64
N SER A 369 -7.80 13.42 3.73
CA SER A 369 -6.48 13.87 4.20
C SER A 369 -5.91 12.91 5.24
N LEU A 370 -4.58 12.91 5.38
CA LEU A 370 -3.87 12.37 6.54
C LEU A 370 -4.04 13.31 7.75
N ARG A 371 -3.65 12.87 8.95
CA ARG A 371 -3.85 13.68 10.18
C ARG A 371 -3.00 14.93 10.27
N ASN A 372 -1.95 15.01 9.48
CA ASN A 372 -1.19 16.25 9.30
C ASN A 372 -1.83 17.23 8.30
N GLY A 373 -3.01 16.91 7.77
CA GLY A 373 -3.75 17.74 6.82
C GLY A 373 -3.30 17.57 5.37
N ILE A 374 -2.30 16.73 5.11
CA ILE A 374 -1.80 16.49 3.76
C ILE A 374 -2.78 15.58 3.01
N VAL A 375 -3.16 16.01 1.82
CA VAL A 375 -3.97 15.24 0.90
C VAL A 375 -3.03 14.32 0.11
N PRO A 376 -3.30 13.00 0.05
CA PRO A 376 -2.54 12.10 -0.79
C PRO A 376 -2.49 12.54 -2.26
N PRO A 377 -1.39 12.31 -2.99
CA PRO A 377 -1.29 12.71 -4.39
C PRO A 377 -2.35 12.03 -5.26
N THR A 378 -2.94 12.80 -6.18
CA THR A 378 -3.92 12.27 -7.14
C THR A 378 -3.30 11.17 -8.01
N GLY A 379 -4.04 10.07 -8.19
CA GLY A 379 -3.62 8.94 -9.02
C GLY A 379 -2.76 7.90 -8.29
N ILE A 380 -2.34 8.17 -7.05
CA ILE A 380 -1.58 7.22 -6.22
C ILE A 380 -2.54 6.50 -5.25
N GLY A 381 -2.31 5.21 -5.02
CA GLY A 381 -3.05 4.38 -4.06
C GLY A 381 -4.11 3.48 -4.70
N GLY A 382 -4.80 3.93 -5.76
CA GLY A 382 -5.80 3.14 -6.48
C GLY A 382 -6.83 2.49 -5.54
N LYS A 383 -7.11 1.19 -5.70
CA LYS A 383 -8.01 0.44 -4.79
C LYS A 383 -7.53 0.38 -3.34
N GLY A 384 -6.22 0.55 -3.08
CA GLY A 384 -5.67 0.58 -1.73
C GLY A 384 -6.11 1.78 -0.89
N LEU A 385 -6.64 2.85 -1.52
CA LEU A 385 -7.27 3.97 -0.80
C LEU A 385 -8.41 3.53 0.13
N LEU A 386 -9.09 2.42 -0.20
CA LEU A 386 -10.08 1.79 0.66
C LEU A 386 -9.47 1.29 1.98
N CYS A 387 -8.27 0.71 1.93
CA CYS A 387 -7.53 0.23 3.09
C CYS A 387 -7.06 1.42 3.95
N MET A 388 -6.54 2.45 3.28
CA MET A 388 -5.94 3.62 3.91
C MET A 388 -6.93 4.47 4.71
N ASN A 389 -8.25 4.31 4.53
CA ASN A 389 -9.27 4.97 5.36
C ASN A 389 -9.27 4.49 6.82
N CYS A 390 -8.84 3.25 7.06
CA CYS A 390 -8.68 2.68 8.40
C CYS A 390 -7.21 2.67 8.84
N HIS A 391 -6.32 2.31 7.89
CA HIS A 391 -4.89 2.17 8.08
C HIS A 391 -4.13 3.50 7.92
N ASN A 392 -4.60 4.53 8.64
CA ASN A 392 -3.91 5.82 8.80
C ASN A 392 -3.80 6.22 10.27
N GLY A 393 -2.79 7.03 10.54
CA GLY A 393 -2.48 7.60 11.83
C GLY A 393 -3.67 8.35 12.40
N ARG A 394 -3.70 8.49 13.73
CA ARG A 394 -4.80 9.16 14.45
C ARG A 394 -4.44 10.51 15.03
N TYR A 395 -3.17 10.84 15.03
CA TYR A 395 -2.64 12.10 15.54
C TYR A 395 -1.72 12.72 14.50
N ASN A 396 -1.64 14.05 14.55
CA ASN A 396 -0.59 14.81 13.90
C ASN A 396 0.69 14.66 14.74
N SER A 397 1.76 14.15 14.13
CA SER A 397 3.04 13.90 14.82
C SER A 397 3.59 15.14 15.52
N LYS A 398 3.65 16.26 14.81
CA LYS A 398 4.19 17.53 15.31
C LYS A 398 3.41 18.03 16.52
N THR A 399 2.08 18.13 16.39
CA THR A 399 1.23 18.59 17.50
C THR A 399 1.36 17.69 18.72
N GLN A 400 1.43 16.37 18.52
CA GLN A 400 1.54 15.43 19.62
C GLN A 400 2.88 15.55 20.34
N VAL A 401 3.98 15.46 19.60
CA VAL A 401 5.35 15.48 20.15
C VAL A 401 5.66 16.84 20.79
N ASP A 402 5.34 17.95 20.14
CA ASP A 402 5.56 19.29 20.69
C ASP A 402 4.73 19.50 21.97
N GLY A 403 3.53 18.92 22.04
CA GLY A 403 2.69 18.89 23.24
C GLY A 403 3.35 18.17 24.41
N PHE A 404 4.04 17.05 24.16
CA PHE A 404 4.84 16.35 25.17
C PHE A 404 6.04 17.17 25.63
N ILE A 405 6.81 17.75 24.70
CA ILE A 405 7.97 18.60 25.01
C ILE A 405 7.54 19.80 25.87
N ALA A 406 6.45 20.48 25.51
CA ALA A 406 5.94 21.64 26.26
C ALA A 406 5.48 21.26 27.68
N THR A 407 4.88 20.08 27.83
CA THR A 407 4.45 19.55 29.14
C THR A 407 5.65 19.16 29.99
N PHE A 408 6.66 18.52 29.39
CA PHE A 408 7.91 18.18 30.07
C PHE A 408 8.64 19.41 30.63
N LYS A 409 8.61 20.54 29.90
CA LYS A 409 9.15 21.83 30.35
C LYS A 409 8.35 22.51 31.46
N THR A 410 7.12 22.05 31.74
CA THR A 410 6.17 22.73 32.63
C THR A 410 5.65 21.77 33.71
N PRO A 411 6.28 21.73 34.90
CA PRO A 411 5.85 20.85 35.98
C PRO A 411 4.36 21.02 36.34
N GLY A 412 3.64 19.91 36.51
CA GLY A 412 2.22 19.90 36.92
C GLY A 412 1.20 19.95 35.78
N LYS A 413 1.62 20.11 34.52
CA LYS A 413 0.73 20.01 33.35
C LYS A 413 0.44 18.53 33.01
N ALA A 414 -0.80 18.23 32.63
CA ALA A 414 -1.19 16.89 32.21
C ALA A 414 -0.60 16.55 30.82
N TYR A 415 0.03 15.38 30.72
CA TYR A 415 0.51 14.85 29.44
C TYR A 415 -0.63 14.50 28.49
N PRO A 416 -0.43 14.61 27.17
CA PRO A 416 -1.35 14.02 26.21
C PRO A 416 -1.47 12.50 26.44
N SER A 417 -2.56 11.89 25.95
CA SER A 417 -2.91 10.50 26.30
C SER A 417 -1.88 9.43 25.90
N ARG A 418 -1.09 9.68 24.85
CA ARG A 418 0.00 8.82 24.38
C ARG A 418 0.99 9.60 23.52
N ILE A 419 2.27 9.27 23.53
CA ILE A 419 3.25 9.92 22.66
C ILE A 419 3.31 9.31 21.26
N TYR A 420 3.02 8.02 21.10
CA TYR A 420 3.26 7.31 19.85
C TYR A 420 2.02 7.29 18.94
N PRO A 421 2.19 7.08 17.63
CA PRO A 421 1.06 6.88 16.72
C PRO A 421 0.27 5.63 17.14
N HIS A 422 -1.05 5.78 17.29
CA HIS A 422 -1.93 4.63 17.45
C HIS A 422 -1.63 3.63 16.32
N TYR A 423 -1.58 2.33 16.64
CA TYR A 423 -1.42 1.26 15.64
C TYR A 423 -2.28 1.62 14.43
N ASN A 424 -1.69 1.65 13.22
CA ASN A 424 -2.28 2.01 11.91
C ASN A 424 -1.53 3.12 11.12
N ALA A 425 -0.18 3.18 11.14
CA ALA A 425 0.58 4.22 10.42
C ALA A 425 0.84 3.92 8.92
N GLN A 426 0.20 2.90 8.34
CA GLN A 426 0.60 2.36 7.03
C GLN A 426 0.41 3.35 5.88
N ALA A 427 -0.71 4.06 5.83
CA ALA A 427 -0.91 5.10 4.82
C ALA A 427 0.13 6.22 4.97
N ASP A 428 0.37 6.66 6.20
CA ASP A 428 1.35 7.70 6.51
C ASP A 428 2.76 7.28 6.08
N MET A 429 3.20 6.06 6.40
CA MET A 429 4.47 5.49 5.94
C MET A 429 4.52 5.39 4.41
N TYR A 430 3.47 4.82 3.80
CA TYR A 430 3.39 4.63 2.35
C TYR A 430 3.55 5.94 1.58
N PHE A 431 2.92 7.03 2.05
CA PHE A 431 3.02 8.35 1.44
C PHE A 431 4.25 9.16 1.90
N GLY A 432 5.05 8.66 2.84
CA GLY A 432 6.19 9.39 3.38
C GLY A 432 5.78 10.62 4.20
N GLN A 433 4.76 10.47 5.05
CA GLN A 433 4.12 11.57 5.76
C GLN A 433 3.92 11.27 7.25
N ASN A 434 3.66 12.33 8.02
CA ASN A 434 3.20 12.28 9.41
C ASN A 434 4.11 11.50 10.40
N ALA A 435 5.40 11.32 10.07
CA ALA A 435 6.44 11.15 11.08
C ALA A 435 6.80 12.50 11.71
N TYR A 436 7.61 12.52 12.77
CA TYR A 436 8.22 13.75 13.25
C TYR A 436 9.43 14.09 12.38
N ASP A 437 9.26 15.04 11.47
CA ASP A 437 10.22 15.34 10.39
C ASP A 437 11.25 16.42 10.75
N PHE A 438 11.18 16.99 11.94
CA PHE A 438 12.06 18.08 12.39
C PHE A 438 12.04 19.34 11.49
N GLY A 439 11.02 19.50 10.64
CA GLY A 439 10.96 20.53 9.61
C GLY A 439 11.81 20.24 8.36
N VAL A 440 12.32 19.01 8.19
CA VAL A 440 13.05 18.58 7.00
C VAL A 440 12.06 18.21 5.91
N THR A 441 11.96 19.07 4.90
CA THR A 441 10.99 18.89 3.81
C THR A 441 11.39 17.78 2.84
N ALA A 442 12.67 17.41 2.74
CA ALA A 442 13.11 16.43 1.74
C ALA A 442 12.74 14.98 2.05
N ILE A 443 12.41 14.66 3.31
CA ILE A 443 11.85 13.34 3.63
C ILE A 443 10.33 13.30 3.44
N GLN A 444 9.65 14.44 3.35
CA GLN A 444 8.21 14.48 3.15
C GLN A 444 7.84 14.06 1.73
N GLY A 445 6.88 13.15 1.59
CA GLY A 445 6.37 12.72 0.29
C GLY A 445 7.29 11.77 -0.47
N VAL A 446 8.43 11.37 0.12
CA VAL A 446 9.29 10.32 -0.43
C VAL A 446 8.47 9.04 -0.49
N MET A 447 8.46 8.34 -1.62
CA MET A 447 7.73 7.09 -1.80
C MET A 447 8.61 6.08 -2.54
N THR A 448 8.56 4.82 -2.13
CA THR A 448 9.31 3.72 -2.76
C THR A 448 8.44 2.92 -3.74
N HIS A 449 7.13 2.88 -3.51
CA HIS A 449 6.18 2.05 -4.26
C HIS A 449 5.06 2.88 -4.93
N ASP A 450 5.29 4.15 -5.23
CA ASP A 450 4.33 5.04 -5.90
C ASP A 450 3.87 4.54 -7.28
N GLY A 451 4.71 3.75 -7.96
CA GLY A 451 4.39 3.08 -9.24
C GLY A 451 3.58 1.78 -9.12
N VAL A 452 3.29 1.28 -7.92
CA VAL A 452 2.51 0.03 -7.75
C VAL A 452 1.02 0.33 -7.93
N GLU A 453 0.46 -0.15 -9.03
CA GLU A 453 -0.98 -0.03 -9.29
C GLU A 453 -1.76 -0.62 -8.12
N ASN A 454 -2.81 0.06 -7.63
CA ASN A 454 -3.66 -0.38 -6.52
C ASN A 454 -2.97 -0.56 -5.13
N SER A 455 -1.69 -0.21 -5.00
CA SER A 455 -0.92 -0.16 -3.74
C SER A 455 -1.13 -1.39 -2.83
N CYS A 456 -1.77 -1.22 -1.67
CA CYS A 456 -1.97 -2.24 -0.64
C CYS A 456 -2.57 -3.54 -1.21
N VAL A 457 -3.56 -3.42 -2.09
CA VAL A 457 -4.29 -4.57 -2.65
C VAL A 457 -3.36 -5.44 -3.48
N SER A 458 -2.42 -4.85 -4.22
CA SER A 458 -1.53 -5.60 -5.12
C SER A 458 -0.58 -6.52 -4.37
N CYS A 459 -0.13 -6.13 -3.17
CA CYS A 459 0.76 -6.96 -2.36
C CYS A 459 -0.03 -7.86 -1.40
N HIS A 460 -0.91 -7.29 -0.57
CA HIS A 460 -1.57 -8.02 0.53
C HIS A 460 -2.60 -9.03 0.06
N MET A 461 -3.24 -8.80 -1.10
CA MET A 461 -4.22 -9.73 -1.69
C MET A 461 -3.62 -10.62 -2.78
N SER A 462 -2.31 -10.59 -2.96
CA SER A 462 -1.63 -11.52 -3.86
C SER A 462 -1.62 -12.94 -3.30
N GLN A 463 -1.57 -13.91 -4.20
CA GLN A 463 -1.37 -15.31 -3.84
C GLN A 463 0.12 -15.60 -3.62
N PRO A 464 0.50 -16.52 -2.71
CA PRO A 464 1.86 -17.02 -2.59
C PRO A 464 2.36 -17.61 -3.91
N LEU A 465 3.69 -17.71 -4.06
CA LEU A 465 4.29 -18.36 -5.23
C LEU A 465 3.76 -19.79 -5.37
N ASN A 466 3.49 -20.21 -6.61
CA ASN A 466 2.99 -21.53 -6.96
C ASN A 466 1.64 -21.91 -6.33
N SER A 467 0.88 -20.93 -5.83
CA SER A 467 -0.49 -21.18 -5.37
C SER A 467 -1.35 -21.74 -6.50
N THR A 468 -2.07 -22.83 -6.23
CA THR A 468 -3.06 -23.39 -7.14
C THR A 468 -4.42 -22.66 -7.02
N VAL A 469 -4.53 -21.71 -6.09
CA VAL A 469 -5.73 -20.91 -5.84
C VAL A 469 -5.71 -19.71 -6.78
N THR A 470 -6.75 -19.55 -7.59
CA THR A 470 -6.86 -18.45 -8.57
C THR A 470 -7.52 -17.20 -8.00
N ALA A 471 -8.32 -17.33 -6.93
CA ALA A 471 -8.96 -16.19 -6.28
C ALA A 471 -7.92 -15.32 -5.54
N PRO A 472 -8.09 -13.99 -5.46
CA PRO A 472 -7.25 -13.14 -4.61
C PRO A 472 -7.28 -13.59 -3.15
N ASP A 473 -6.15 -13.47 -2.47
CA ASP A 473 -6.09 -13.78 -1.05
C ASP A 473 -6.83 -12.71 -0.23
N HIS A 474 -7.55 -13.14 0.81
CA HIS A 474 -8.31 -12.27 1.72
C HIS A 474 -7.88 -12.40 3.18
N SER A 475 -6.78 -13.11 3.46
CA SER A 475 -6.11 -13.10 4.76
C SER A 475 -5.40 -11.77 4.99
N MET A 476 -5.01 -11.10 3.90
CA MET A 476 -4.22 -9.85 3.86
C MET A 476 -2.83 -9.99 4.49
N HIS A 477 -2.44 -11.20 4.88
CA HIS A 477 -1.19 -11.49 5.55
C HIS A 477 -0.07 -11.63 4.52
N MET A 478 1.11 -11.05 4.78
CA MET A 478 2.22 -11.11 3.83
C MET A 478 3.03 -12.42 3.90
N SER A 479 2.96 -13.15 5.02
CA SER A 479 3.69 -14.42 5.19
C SER A 479 2.82 -15.52 5.82
N PRO A 480 1.65 -15.88 5.24
CA PRO A 480 0.75 -16.86 5.85
C PRO A 480 1.46 -18.21 5.98
N GLY A 481 1.40 -18.81 7.17
CA GLY A 481 2.10 -20.07 7.45
C GLY A 481 3.64 -19.98 7.33
N GLY A 482 4.22 -18.78 7.39
CA GLY A 482 5.66 -18.54 7.24
C GLY A 482 6.16 -18.49 5.80
N VAL A 483 5.27 -18.43 4.80
CA VAL A 483 5.64 -18.34 3.38
C VAL A 483 5.41 -16.94 2.86
N ASP A 484 6.48 -16.24 2.47
CA ASP A 484 6.41 -14.87 1.95
C ASP A 484 5.71 -14.77 0.60
N LYS A 485 4.76 -13.83 0.52
CA LYS A 485 4.07 -13.48 -0.72
C LYS A 485 4.89 -12.52 -1.55
N VAL A 486 5.79 -13.07 -2.36
CA VAL A 486 6.62 -12.28 -3.28
C VAL A 486 6.14 -12.27 -4.73
N THR A 487 5.02 -12.95 -5.05
CA THR A 487 4.50 -13.06 -6.43
C THR A 487 4.32 -11.69 -7.09
N ALA A 488 3.73 -10.73 -6.37
CA ALA A 488 3.50 -9.37 -6.88
C ALA A 488 4.78 -8.55 -7.03
N CYS A 489 5.86 -8.92 -6.35
CA CYS A 489 7.12 -8.20 -6.33
C CYS A 489 8.00 -8.51 -7.55
N ARG A 490 7.88 -9.73 -8.11
CA ARG A 490 8.80 -10.27 -9.14
C ARG A 490 8.80 -9.48 -10.45
N SER A 491 7.73 -8.75 -10.76
CA SER A 491 7.67 -7.88 -11.95
C SER A 491 8.71 -6.76 -11.92
N CYS A 492 9.08 -6.28 -10.73
CA CYS A 492 10.06 -5.20 -10.54
C CYS A 492 11.37 -5.69 -9.91
N HIS A 493 11.29 -6.67 -9.01
CA HIS A 493 12.45 -7.18 -8.24
C HIS A 493 13.09 -8.43 -8.86
N GLY A 494 12.55 -8.97 -9.94
CA GLY A 494 13.11 -10.14 -10.63
C GLY A 494 12.83 -11.45 -9.91
N ASN A 495 13.81 -12.37 -9.92
CA ASN A 495 13.61 -13.74 -9.43
C ASN A 495 13.88 -13.86 -7.93
N ILE A 496 12.92 -13.44 -7.12
CA ILE A 496 12.97 -13.56 -5.65
C ILE A 496 12.00 -14.63 -5.13
N ASN A 497 12.34 -15.24 -3.99
CA ASN A 497 11.56 -16.28 -3.31
C ASN A 497 11.14 -15.87 -1.89
N SER A 498 11.78 -14.86 -1.31
CA SER A 498 11.51 -14.33 0.04
C SER A 498 11.73 -12.81 0.08
N PHE A 499 11.29 -12.15 1.15
CA PHE A 499 11.58 -10.71 1.32
C PHE A 499 13.07 -10.42 1.50
N GLU A 500 13.82 -11.36 2.08
CA GLU A 500 15.27 -11.26 2.31
C GLU A 500 16.08 -11.20 1.00
N ASP A 501 15.52 -11.67 -0.11
CA ASP A 501 16.18 -11.58 -1.41
C ASP A 501 16.22 -10.13 -1.95
N ILE A 502 15.44 -9.21 -1.36
CA ILE A 502 15.37 -7.80 -1.75
C ILE A 502 16.43 -7.00 -0.97
N LYS A 503 17.62 -6.88 -1.57
CA LYS A 503 18.76 -6.19 -0.95
C LYS A 503 18.79 -4.69 -1.19
N GLY A 504 19.22 -3.96 -0.16
CA GLY A 504 19.42 -2.52 -0.18
C GLY A 504 20.90 -2.14 -0.33
N SER A 505 21.28 -1.03 0.31
CA SER A 505 22.65 -0.76 0.71
C SER A 505 22.80 -1.09 2.19
N ASP A 506 24.03 -1.18 2.69
CA ASP A 506 24.36 -1.21 4.13
C ASP A 506 23.81 0.08 4.78
N TYR A 507 22.56 0.04 5.23
CA TYR A 507 21.83 1.19 5.72
C TYR A 507 22.14 1.44 7.18
N ASP A 508 22.34 0.37 7.94
CA ASP A 508 22.67 0.52 9.33
C ASP A 508 24.17 0.85 9.52
N GLY A 509 25.06 0.44 8.62
CA GLY A 509 26.50 0.67 8.67
C GLY A 509 27.29 -0.38 9.47
N ASP A 510 26.84 -1.63 9.52
CA ASP A 510 27.55 -2.73 10.20
C ASP A 510 28.63 -3.40 9.31
N GLY A 511 28.69 -3.03 8.03
CA GLY A 511 29.66 -3.52 7.06
C GLY A 511 29.19 -4.72 6.23
N THR A 512 27.96 -5.19 6.43
CA THR A 512 27.30 -6.24 5.66
C THR A 512 26.17 -5.64 4.80
N VAL A 513 25.73 -6.36 3.76
CA VAL A 513 24.56 -5.95 2.97
C VAL A 513 23.53 -7.06 2.99
N GLU A 514 22.45 -6.80 3.71
CA GLU A 514 21.36 -7.71 4.02
C GLU A 514 20.10 -7.42 3.20
N GLY A 515 19.04 -8.19 3.47
CA GLY A 515 17.70 -7.85 3.04
C GLY A 515 17.28 -6.49 3.61
N THR A 516 16.53 -5.73 2.83
CA THR A 516 16.13 -4.35 3.19
C THR A 516 15.40 -4.28 4.54
N MET A 517 14.65 -5.33 4.91
CA MET A 517 13.96 -5.40 6.19
C MET A 517 14.95 -5.48 7.36
N VAL A 518 15.97 -6.34 7.25
CA VAL A 518 17.03 -6.50 8.26
C VAL A 518 17.83 -5.21 8.42
N GLU A 519 18.15 -4.54 7.31
CA GLU A 519 18.83 -3.25 7.32
C GLU A 519 18.04 -2.15 8.06
N VAL A 520 16.72 -2.12 7.86
CA VAL A 520 15.83 -1.18 8.58
C VAL A 520 15.72 -1.57 10.06
N ASP A 521 15.66 -2.85 10.37
CA ASP A 521 15.63 -3.36 11.74
C ASP A 521 16.92 -3.02 12.49
N GLY A 522 18.09 -3.12 11.83
CA GLY A 522 19.37 -2.68 12.40
C GLY A 522 19.41 -1.19 12.73
N LEU A 523 18.83 -0.34 11.88
CA LEU A 523 18.63 1.09 12.20
C LEU A 523 17.67 1.29 13.38
N MET A 524 16.60 0.50 13.46
CA MET A 524 15.66 0.53 14.59
C MET A 524 16.34 0.14 15.90
N GLU A 525 17.22 -0.87 15.91
CA GLU A 525 18.03 -1.25 17.06
C GLU A 525 18.98 -0.12 17.48
N LYS A 526 19.68 0.50 16.52
CA LYS A 526 20.57 1.65 16.77
C LYS A 526 19.80 2.84 17.35
N LEU A 527 18.54 3.05 16.97
CA LEU A 527 17.68 4.05 17.58
C LEU A 527 17.22 3.63 18.98
N ALA A 528 16.78 2.38 19.16
CA ALA A 528 16.31 1.85 20.45
C ALA A 528 17.36 1.97 21.55
N ASP A 529 18.65 1.81 21.22
CA ASP A 529 19.76 1.97 22.16
C ASP A 529 19.97 3.41 22.67
N LEU A 530 19.40 4.39 21.97
CA LEU A 530 19.43 5.80 22.38
C LEU A 530 18.18 6.21 23.17
N LEU A 531 17.16 5.36 23.22
CA LEU A 531 15.86 5.68 23.79
C LEU A 531 15.67 5.04 25.17
N PRO A 532 14.84 5.64 26.05
CA PRO A 532 14.51 5.06 27.34
C PRO A 532 13.83 3.69 27.19
N LYS A 533 14.30 2.70 27.93
CA LYS A 533 13.73 1.34 27.95
C LYS A 533 12.91 1.12 29.23
N ASP A 534 11.84 0.35 29.14
CA ASP A 534 11.03 -0.07 30.28
C ASP A 534 11.68 -1.23 31.05
N ALA A 535 10.99 -1.74 32.06
CA ALA A 535 11.50 -2.83 32.91
C ALA A 535 11.74 -4.15 32.16
N ASP A 536 11.07 -4.33 31.02
CA ASP A 536 11.20 -5.51 30.16
C ASP A 536 12.26 -5.31 29.05
N GLY A 537 12.88 -4.12 28.99
CA GLY A 537 13.92 -3.77 28.03
C GLY A 537 13.38 -3.22 26.70
N ALA A 538 12.08 -2.99 26.56
CA ALA A 538 11.47 -2.43 25.36
C ALA A 538 11.51 -0.90 25.39
N VAL A 539 11.54 -0.23 24.22
CA VAL A 539 11.47 1.24 24.15
C VAL A 539 10.19 1.71 24.84
N THR A 540 10.26 2.73 25.69
CA THR A 540 9.12 3.11 26.53
C THR A 540 7.94 3.64 25.70
N GLU A 541 6.80 2.93 25.75
CA GLU A 541 5.51 3.44 25.29
C GLU A 541 4.95 4.45 26.32
N LEU A 542 5.23 5.75 26.15
CA LEU A 542 4.65 6.77 27.05
C LEU A 542 3.14 6.89 26.81
N ALA A 543 2.35 6.08 27.52
CA ALA A 543 0.89 6.02 27.48
C ALA A 543 0.28 6.29 28.86
N ASN A 544 -0.87 6.98 28.86
CA ASN A 544 -1.71 7.31 30.01
C ASN A 544 -1.10 8.37 30.95
N SER A 545 -1.89 9.39 31.30
CA SER A 545 -1.47 10.50 32.17
C SER A 545 -1.13 10.08 33.62
N ALA A 546 -1.42 8.82 33.99
CA ALA A 546 -1.22 8.25 35.31
C ALA A 546 0.07 7.41 35.45
N TYR A 547 0.67 6.95 34.34
CA TYR A 547 2.02 6.40 34.40
C TYR A 547 2.97 7.58 34.47
N ARG A 548 3.28 7.95 35.72
CA ARG A 548 4.40 8.82 36.04
C ARG A 548 5.56 8.39 35.15
N VAL A 549 6.18 9.38 34.51
CA VAL A 549 7.57 9.36 34.08
C VAL A 549 8.36 8.72 35.22
N ALA A 550 8.49 7.39 35.23
CA ALA A 550 9.11 6.67 36.32
C ALA A 550 10.58 7.07 36.19
N ASP A 551 11.00 7.96 37.09
CA ASP A 551 12.20 8.79 37.01
C ASP A 551 12.24 9.83 35.89
N SER A 552 11.48 10.91 36.04
CA SER A 552 11.78 12.18 35.33
C SER A 552 13.23 12.62 35.54
N THR A 553 13.94 12.12 36.56
CA THR A 553 15.39 12.21 36.76
C THR A 553 16.20 11.48 35.70
N ALA A 554 15.78 10.34 35.16
CA ALA A 554 16.52 9.61 34.12
C ALA A 554 16.45 10.30 32.75
N ILE A 555 15.31 10.91 32.40
CA ILE A 555 15.18 11.74 31.18
C ILE A 555 15.78 13.13 31.42
N ALA A 556 15.53 13.78 32.56
CA ALA A 556 16.07 15.11 32.86
C ALA A 556 17.60 15.11 33.04
N ASN A 557 18.17 14.05 33.61
CA ASN A 557 19.62 13.91 33.82
C ASN A 557 20.30 12.99 32.78
N GLY A 558 19.53 12.42 31.85
CA GLY A 558 20.05 11.61 30.76
C GLY A 558 20.69 12.48 29.67
N PRO A 559 21.63 11.93 28.86
CA PRO A 559 22.41 12.69 27.89
C PRO A 559 21.57 13.34 26.77
N TYR A 560 20.32 12.90 26.56
CA TYR A 560 19.49 13.28 25.41
C TYR A 560 18.18 14.01 25.76
N GLN A 561 17.81 14.16 27.04
CA GLN A 561 16.69 14.99 27.54
C GLN A 561 15.42 14.99 26.65
N GLU A 562 14.93 16.17 26.24
CA GLU A 562 13.71 16.31 25.42
C GLU A 562 13.80 15.73 24.01
N ARG A 563 15.02 15.40 23.55
CA ARG A 563 15.26 14.87 22.19
C ARG A 563 14.72 13.45 22.02
N VAL A 564 14.50 12.74 23.13
CA VAL A 564 13.93 11.38 23.10
C VAL A 564 12.48 11.37 22.66
N PHE A 565 11.72 12.46 22.80
CA PHE A 565 10.29 12.48 22.46
C PHE A 565 10.04 12.33 20.94
N PRO A 566 10.70 13.11 20.05
CA PRO A 566 10.73 12.80 18.62
C PRO A 566 11.21 11.39 18.30
N GLY A 567 12.24 10.91 19.03
CA GLY A 567 12.80 9.58 18.85
C GLY A 567 11.80 8.46 19.12
N ILE A 568 11.07 8.53 20.24
CA ILE A 568 10.02 7.57 20.60
C ILE A 568 8.88 7.61 19.57
N TRP A 569 8.44 8.80 19.13
CA TRP A 569 7.42 8.89 18.07
C TRP A 569 7.88 8.16 16.81
N ASN A 570 9.06 8.49 16.29
CA ASN A 570 9.55 7.95 15.02
C ASN A 570 9.87 6.45 15.12
N TYR A 571 10.41 5.98 16.24
CA TYR A 571 10.59 4.55 16.51
C TYR A 571 9.24 3.82 16.40
N TYR A 572 8.22 4.27 17.12
CA TYR A 572 6.91 3.62 17.07
C TYR A 572 6.16 3.85 15.76
N PHE A 573 6.44 4.93 15.02
CA PHE A 573 5.92 5.13 13.69
C PHE A 573 6.40 4.05 12.72
N VAL A 574 7.70 3.73 12.73
CA VAL A 574 8.26 2.66 11.91
C VAL A 574 7.84 1.27 12.44
N ALA A 575 7.87 1.06 13.76
CA ALA A 575 7.49 -0.23 14.35
C ALA A 575 6.01 -0.57 14.11
N HIS A 576 5.10 0.39 14.31
CA HIS A 576 3.65 0.17 14.15
C HIS A 576 3.16 0.24 12.71
N ASP A 577 4.05 0.53 11.76
CA ASP A 577 3.80 0.28 10.36
C ASP A 577 3.81 -1.23 10.03
N TRP A 578 4.57 -2.02 10.80
CA TRP A 578 4.70 -3.49 10.70
C TRP A 578 5.22 -4.02 9.36
N SER A 579 5.71 -3.15 8.47
CA SER A 579 6.29 -3.57 7.20
C SER A 579 7.80 -3.73 7.23
N HIS A 580 8.46 -3.43 8.36
CA HIS A 580 9.93 -3.37 8.45
C HIS A 580 10.52 -2.46 7.34
N GLY A 581 9.84 -1.35 7.07
CA GLY A 581 10.21 -0.40 6.02
C GLY A 581 9.77 -0.78 4.61
N VAL A 582 9.22 -1.97 4.34
CA VAL A 582 8.79 -2.36 2.97
C VAL A 582 7.75 -1.40 2.38
N HIS A 583 6.83 -0.84 3.17
CA HIS A 583 5.88 0.15 2.64
C HIS A 583 6.60 1.36 2.03
N ASN A 584 7.75 1.76 2.59
CA ASN A 584 8.53 2.88 2.09
C ASN A 584 9.98 2.90 2.61
N ALA A 585 10.85 2.06 2.04
CA ALA A 585 12.20 1.86 2.56
C ALA A 585 13.04 3.14 2.54
N LYS A 586 12.94 3.94 1.46
CA LYS A 586 13.64 5.22 1.35
C LYS A 586 13.27 6.18 2.48
N TYR A 587 11.98 6.30 2.78
CA TYR A 587 11.50 7.17 3.84
C TYR A 587 11.90 6.67 5.22
N ALA A 588 11.71 5.38 5.50
CA ALA A 588 12.07 4.77 6.79
C ALA A 588 13.57 4.95 7.09
N VAL A 589 14.45 4.63 6.14
CA VAL A 589 15.91 4.77 6.28
C VAL A 589 16.31 6.22 6.52
N GLN A 590 15.78 7.16 5.73
CA GLN A 590 16.09 8.58 5.92
C GLN A 590 15.59 9.07 7.29
N LEU A 591 14.34 8.79 7.62
CA LEU A 591 13.72 9.17 8.90
C LEU A 591 14.52 8.66 10.09
N LEU A 592 14.92 7.39 10.09
CA LEU A 592 15.68 6.78 11.18
C LEU A 592 17.07 7.40 11.32
N ASN A 593 17.78 7.61 10.21
CA ASN A 593 19.09 8.28 10.24
C ASN A 593 19.00 9.69 10.82
N TYR A 594 18.02 10.49 10.37
CA TYR A 594 17.78 11.83 10.93
C TYR A 594 17.45 11.78 12.42
N THR A 595 16.62 10.81 12.82
CA THR A 595 16.21 10.64 14.21
C THR A 595 17.38 10.25 15.10
N ILE A 596 18.18 9.25 14.70
CA ILE A 596 19.37 8.78 15.41
C ILE A 596 20.35 9.93 15.62
N GLN A 597 20.62 10.69 14.55
CA GLN A 597 21.52 11.84 14.64
C GLN A 597 20.97 12.93 15.56
N TYR A 598 19.68 13.27 15.42
CA TYR A 598 19.04 14.29 16.25
C TYR A 598 19.06 13.90 17.72
N VAL A 599 18.74 12.65 18.07
CA VAL A 599 18.79 12.18 19.45
C VAL A 599 20.22 12.29 19.99
N LYS A 600 21.22 11.83 19.24
CA LYS A 600 22.64 11.88 19.64
C LYS A 600 23.18 13.30 19.82
N THR A 601 22.86 14.20 18.90
CA THR A 601 23.61 15.47 18.75
C THR A 601 22.76 16.72 19.00
N GLY A 602 21.43 16.62 18.94
CA GLY A 602 20.52 17.78 18.98
C GLY A 602 20.50 18.60 17.70
N VAL A 603 21.26 18.21 16.69
CA VAL A 603 21.26 18.82 15.36
C VAL A 603 20.66 17.86 14.35
N VAL A 604 19.92 18.43 13.41
CA VAL A 604 19.52 17.75 12.19
C VAL A 604 20.55 18.17 11.14
N PRO A 605 21.08 17.26 10.30
CA PRO A 605 21.95 17.60 9.18
C PRO A 605 21.44 18.82 8.43
N VAL A 606 22.33 19.76 8.14
CA VAL A 606 22.12 20.70 7.04
C VAL A 606 22.03 19.88 5.78
N GLU A 607 20.86 19.91 5.18
CA GLU A 607 20.57 18.99 4.09
C GLU A 607 21.00 19.61 2.78
N LEU A 608 22.16 19.20 2.30
CA LEU A 608 22.65 19.61 1.00
C LEU A 608 21.92 18.83 -0.09
N THR A 609 20.94 19.45 -0.76
CA THR A 609 20.10 18.81 -1.78
C THR A 609 20.82 18.61 -3.11
N SER A 610 21.88 19.38 -3.36
CA SER A 610 22.74 19.20 -4.54
C SER A 610 24.12 19.79 -4.31
N PHE A 611 25.15 19.15 -4.86
CA PHE A 611 26.49 19.72 -5.06
C PHE A 611 26.97 19.30 -6.44
N THR A 612 27.14 20.27 -7.34
CA THR A 612 27.53 20.01 -8.73
C THR A 612 28.68 20.91 -9.14
N SER A 613 29.43 20.45 -10.13
CA SER A 613 30.52 21.19 -10.75
C SER A 613 30.33 21.22 -12.26
N SER A 614 30.59 22.37 -12.87
CA SER A 614 30.70 22.53 -14.33
C SER A 614 31.96 23.30 -14.66
N ILE A 615 32.56 23.05 -15.83
CA ILE A 615 33.75 23.77 -16.28
C ILE A 615 33.52 24.40 -17.65
N SER A 616 33.89 25.67 -17.79
CA SER A 616 33.87 26.40 -19.05
C SER A 616 35.01 27.42 -19.08
N ASN A 617 35.76 27.47 -20.18
CA ASN A 617 36.89 28.40 -20.38
C ASN A 617 37.91 28.42 -19.21
N GLY A 618 38.13 27.24 -18.59
CA GLY A 618 39.05 27.08 -17.45
C GLY A 618 38.55 27.67 -16.13
N VAL A 619 37.26 28.03 -16.03
CA VAL A 619 36.59 28.37 -14.77
C VAL A 619 35.68 27.22 -14.37
N VAL A 620 35.89 26.68 -13.17
CA VAL A 620 35.01 25.71 -12.54
C VAL A 620 33.96 26.45 -11.74
N THR A 621 32.69 26.26 -12.08
CA THR A 621 31.55 26.76 -11.31
C THR A 621 31.00 25.63 -10.46
N LEU A 622 31.11 25.78 -9.15
CA LEU A 622 30.51 24.92 -8.14
C LEU A 622 29.16 25.51 -7.75
N GLN A 623 28.11 24.69 -7.72
CA GLN A 623 26.79 25.09 -7.29
C GLN A 623 26.28 24.10 -6.26
N TRP A 624 25.68 24.61 -5.19
CA TRP A 624 24.99 23.77 -4.22
C TRP A 624 23.73 24.40 -3.70
N GLN A 625 22.87 23.54 -3.14
CA GLN A 625 21.64 23.94 -2.51
C GLN A 625 21.50 23.25 -1.16
N THR A 626 20.94 23.96 -0.19
CA THR A 626 20.51 23.40 1.10
C THR A 626 19.00 23.44 1.20
N ALA A 627 18.35 22.38 1.68
CA ALA A 627 16.91 22.40 2.00
C ALA A 627 16.64 23.04 3.36
N THR A 628 17.52 22.78 4.33
CA THR A 628 17.47 23.40 5.66
C THR A 628 18.89 23.64 6.18
N GLU A 629 19.02 24.63 7.05
CA GLU A 629 20.23 25.01 7.76
C GLU A 629 19.91 25.16 9.24
N LYS A 630 20.76 24.63 10.13
CA LYS A 630 20.68 24.89 11.56
C LYS A 630 22.07 25.22 12.05
N ASN A 631 22.22 26.38 12.70
CA ASN A 631 23.49 26.84 13.23
C ASN A 631 24.62 26.97 12.18
N ASN A 632 24.30 27.01 10.89
CA ASN A 632 25.26 26.98 9.78
C ASN A 632 26.01 28.31 9.64
N LYS A 633 27.28 28.33 10.03
CA LYS A 633 28.17 29.48 9.81
C LYS A 633 28.53 29.62 8.33
N GLY A 634 28.69 28.52 7.61
CA GLY A 634 28.93 28.52 6.17
C GLY A 634 29.74 27.32 5.67
N PHE A 635 30.28 27.45 4.47
CA PHE A 635 30.92 26.35 3.75
C PHE A 635 32.37 26.72 3.40
N GLU A 636 33.33 25.95 3.89
CA GLU A 636 34.68 25.93 3.35
C GLU A 636 34.66 25.18 2.02
N VAL A 637 34.99 25.89 0.94
CA VAL A 637 35.17 25.28 -0.39
C VAL A 637 36.57 24.69 -0.44
N GLN A 638 36.66 23.37 -0.58
CA GLN A 638 37.92 22.65 -0.63
C GLN A 638 38.18 22.09 -2.02
N ARG A 639 39.44 22.21 -2.48
CA ARG A 639 39.95 21.68 -3.74
C ARG A 639 41.09 20.70 -3.47
N LYS A 640 41.17 19.64 -4.27
CA LYS A 640 42.28 18.69 -4.28
C LYS A 640 42.89 18.66 -5.68
N ILE A 641 44.18 19.01 -5.75
CA ILE A 641 45.04 18.81 -6.93
C ILE A 641 46.12 17.83 -6.50
N GLY A 642 46.21 16.68 -7.17
CA GLY A 642 47.06 15.58 -6.71
C GLY A 642 46.47 14.90 -5.46
N THR A 643 47.20 14.94 -4.33
CA THR A 643 46.82 14.18 -3.11
C THR A 643 46.36 15.03 -1.93
N LYS A 644 46.54 16.36 -1.97
CA LYS A 644 46.28 17.23 -0.81
C LYS A 644 45.05 18.11 -1.01
N TRP A 645 44.20 18.19 0.00
CA TRP A 645 43.09 19.13 0.09
C TRP A 645 43.55 20.50 0.58
N GLU A 646 43.03 21.54 -0.05
CA GLU A 646 43.24 22.95 0.30
C GLU A 646 41.89 23.66 0.38
N THR A 647 41.67 24.46 1.43
CA THR A 647 40.53 25.37 1.50
C THR A 647 40.83 26.60 0.66
N ILE A 648 40.04 26.81 -0.39
CA ILE A 648 40.25 27.89 -1.37
C ILE A 648 39.31 29.08 -1.16
N SER A 649 38.23 28.90 -0.40
CA SER A 649 37.28 29.96 -0.05
C SER A 649 36.39 29.56 1.13
N PHE A 650 35.70 30.54 1.70
CA PHE A 650 34.59 30.34 2.63
C PHE A 650 33.36 31.10 2.12
N VAL A 651 32.22 30.42 2.05
CA VAL A 651 30.93 31.02 1.66
C VAL A 651 29.99 31.02 2.87
N ASN A 652 29.57 32.21 3.31
CA ASN A 652 28.72 32.36 4.49
C ASN A 652 27.38 31.64 4.30
N GLY A 653 26.96 30.90 5.34
CA GLY A 653 25.64 30.28 5.43
C GLY A 653 24.57 31.28 5.85
N ARG A 654 23.35 30.78 6.06
CA ARG A 654 22.20 31.56 6.57
C ARG A 654 21.95 31.36 8.06
N GLY A 655 22.84 30.67 8.77
CA GLY A 655 22.66 30.33 10.16
C GLY A 655 21.60 29.26 10.34
N THR A 656 20.41 29.64 10.80
CA THR A 656 19.28 28.72 10.90
C THR A 656 18.21 29.13 9.91
N SER A 657 17.91 28.28 8.95
CA SER A 657 16.95 28.50 7.88
C SER A 657 16.20 27.21 7.56
N THR A 658 14.89 27.29 7.36
CA THR A 658 14.08 26.18 6.85
C THR A 658 13.73 26.35 5.37
N GLU A 659 14.32 27.35 4.71
CA GLU A 659 14.10 27.68 3.30
C GLU A 659 15.21 27.08 2.43
N ILE A 660 14.89 26.80 1.17
CA ILE A 660 15.90 26.35 0.21
C ILE A 660 16.86 27.51 -0.08
N ASN A 661 18.14 27.32 0.23
CA ASN A 661 19.17 28.30 -0.07
C ASN A 661 20.09 27.79 -1.19
N LYS A 662 20.43 28.70 -2.11
CA LYS A 662 21.28 28.39 -3.27
C LYS A 662 22.59 29.14 -3.18
N TYR A 663 23.67 28.45 -3.47
CA TYR A 663 25.02 28.96 -3.36
C TYR A 663 25.80 28.66 -4.64
N SER A 664 26.82 29.48 -4.90
CA SER A 664 27.71 29.31 -6.04
C SER A 664 29.11 29.81 -5.69
N TYR A 665 30.12 29.14 -6.21
CA TYR A 665 31.52 29.58 -6.15
C TYR A 665 32.22 29.26 -7.47
N SER A 666 33.10 30.17 -7.92
CA SER A 666 33.85 30.00 -9.17
C SER A 666 35.36 29.95 -8.89
N ASP A 667 36.00 28.88 -9.34
CA ASP A 667 37.44 28.66 -9.25
C ASP A 667 38.09 28.76 -10.65
N ASN A 668 38.97 29.75 -10.86
CA ASN A 668 39.61 29.97 -12.14
C ASN A 668 40.96 29.22 -12.22
N LEU A 669 40.89 28.03 -12.82
CA LEU A 669 42.03 27.12 -12.98
C LEU A 669 43.06 27.61 -14.00
N SER A 670 42.67 28.47 -14.94
CA SER A 670 43.59 29.06 -15.93
C SER A 670 44.72 29.87 -15.28
N LYS A 671 44.52 30.33 -14.03
CA LYS A 671 45.56 31.03 -13.24
C LYS A 671 46.55 30.10 -12.54
N LEU A 672 46.28 28.79 -12.50
CA LEU A 672 46.98 27.87 -11.60
C LEU A 672 47.99 26.94 -12.31
N ASN A 673 48.13 27.00 -13.65
CA ASN A 673 49.07 26.17 -14.42
C ASN A 673 48.99 24.66 -14.05
N VAL A 674 47.78 24.16 -13.83
CA VAL A 674 47.48 22.76 -13.49
C VAL A 674 46.76 22.04 -14.64
N ALA A 675 46.91 20.72 -14.71
CA ALA A 675 46.18 19.85 -15.63
C ALA A 675 45.88 18.50 -14.96
N GLY A 676 44.78 17.87 -15.35
CA GLY A 676 44.33 16.56 -14.85
C GLY A 676 43.02 16.62 -14.08
N ASN A 677 42.74 15.55 -13.31
CA ASN A 677 41.55 15.45 -12.48
C ASN A 677 41.70 16.33 -11.22
N ILE A 678 40.71 17.19 -11.00
CA ILE A 678 40.63 18.10 -9.86
C ILE A 678 39.35 17.78 -9.12
N SER A 679 39.44 17.50 -7.82
CA SER A 679 38.28 17.19 -6.99
C SER A 679 37.91 18.38 -6.13
N TYR A 680 36.61 18.55 -5.88
CA TYR A 680 36.06 19.55 -4.98
C TYR A 680 35.15 18.89 -3.95
N ARG A 681 35.09 19.47 -2.75
CA ARG A 681 34.12 19.13 -1.70
C ARG A 681 33.84 20.36 -0.85
N LEU A 682 32.74 20.34 -0.11
CA LEU A 682 32.42 21.36 0.88
C LEU A 682 32.64 20.79 2.27
N ARG A 683 33.17 21.62 3.17
CA ARG A 683 33.10 21.40 4.61
C ARG A 683 32.16 22.44 5.18
N GLN A 684 30.94 22.03 5.51
CA GLN A 684 29.98 22.87 6.23
C GLN A 684 30.48 23.04 7.66
N VAL A 685 30.49 24.27 8.16
CA VAL A 685 30.95 24.64 9.50
C VAL A 685 29.81 25.36 10.22
N ASP A 686 29.56 24.99 11.47
CA ASP A 686 28.55 25.58 12.33
C ASP A 686 29.14 26.67 13.23
N PHE A 687 28.31 27.49 13.88
CA PHE A 687 28.78 28.56 14.77
C PHE A 687 29.46 28.04 16.04
N ASP A 688 29.14 26.82 16.47
CA ASP A 688 29.78 26.13 17.60
C ASP A 688 31.09 25.41 17.20
N GLY A 689 31.46 25.46 15.92
CA GLY A 689 32.68 24.87 15.38
C GLY A 689 32.55 23.42 14.92
N THR A 690 31.37 22.78 15.03
CA THR A 690 31.17 21.46 14.39
C THR A 690 31.21 21.58 12.88
N SER A 691 31.59 20.49 12.20
CA SER A 691 31.66 20.50 10.74
C SER A 691 31.39 19.15 10.10
N VAL A 692 30.75 19.16 8.92
CA VAL A 692 30.41 17.98 8.11
C VAL A 692 30.97 18.15 6.69
N LEU A 693 31.45 17.05 6.09
CA LEU A 693 31.99 17.03 4.73
C LEU A 693 30.96 16.49 3.73
N THR A 694 30.91 17.07 2.53
CA THR A 694 30.11 16.55 1.42
C THR A 694 30.84 15.45 0.66
N LYS A 695 30.10 14.72 -0.19
CA LYS A 695 30.70 13.90 -1.26
C LYS A 695 31.53 14.76 -2.21
N GLU A 696 32.53 14.14 -2.84
CA GLU A 696 33.44 14.79 -3.78
C GLU A 696 32.80 14.90 -5.18
N VAL A 697 33.01 16.03 -5.86
CA VAL A 697 32.74 16.19 -7.30
C VAL A 697 34.06 16.36 -8.04
N ASN A 698 34.14 15.82 -9.26
CA ASN A 698 35.39 15.75 -10.02
C ASN A 698 35.26 16.51 -11.33
N VAL A 699 36.32 17.23 -11.71
CA VAL A 699 36.44 17.95 -12.97
C VAL A 699 37.75 17.59 -13.63
N ASN A 700 37.71 17.20 -14.90
CA ASN A 700 38.91 17.00 -15.70
C ASN A 700 39.26 18.30 -16.43
N PHE A 701 40.43 18.86 -16.14
CA PHE A 701 40.90 20.11 -16.74
C PHE A 701 42.18 19.88 -17.57
N THR A 702 42.13 20.26 -18.85
CA THR A 702 43.31 20.31 -19.72
C THR A 702 43.81 21.75 -19.82
N SER A 703 45.04 22.00 -19.37
CA SER A 703 45.65 23.34 -19.43
C SER A 703 45.71 23.88 -20.86
N ALA A 704 45.58 25.21 -21.02
CA ALA A 704 45.78 25.88 -22.31
C ALA A 704 47.19 25.61 -22.88
N PRO A 705 47.35 25.58 -24.23
CA PRO A 705 48.66 25.39 -24.86
C PRO A 705 49.66 26.45 -24.42
N LYS A 706 50.92 26.09 -24.20
CA LYS A 706 51.96 27.03 -23.75
C LYS A 706 52.70 27.74 -24.88
N SER A 707 52.55 27.23 -26.10
CA SER A 707 53.19 27.78 -27.30
C SER A 707 52.28 27.62 -28.50
N PHE A 708 52.49 28.47 -29.49
CA PHE A 708 51.89 28.25 -30.79
C PHE A 708 52.42 26.93 -31.38
N SER A 709 51.56 26.20 -32.10
CA SER A 709 52.02 25.05 -32.88
C SER A 709 51.12 24.83 -34.09
N LEU A 710 51.72 24.35 -35.19
CA LEU A 710 51.02 23.77 -36.32
C LEU A 710 51.43 22.30 -36.43
N SER A 711 50.46 21.39 -36.37
CA SER A 711 50.71 19.95 -36.53
C SER A 711 50.78 19.57 -38.00
N GLN A 712 51.39 18.42 -38.30
CA GLN A 712 51.28 17.81 -39.62
C GLN A 712 49.83 17.42 -39.89
N ASN A 713 49.32 17.73 -41.08
CA ASN A 713 47.95 17.35 -41.47
C ASN A 713 47.81 15.82 -41.48
N TYR A 714 46.65 15.30 -41.09
CA TYR A 714 46.38 13.86 -41.08
C TYR A 714 44.99 13.55 -41.65
N PRO A 715 44.87 12.58 -42.59
CA PRO A 715 45.96 11.83 -43.22
C PRO A 715 46.87 12.71 -44.11
N ASN A 716 48.09 12.25 -44.39
CA ASN A 716 49.01 12.83 -45.39
C ASN A 716 49.97 11.74 -45.93
N PRO A 717 49.85 11.30 -47.20
CA PRO A 717 48.97 11.85 -48.23
C PRO A 717 47.46 11.70 -47.92
N PHE A 718 46.62 12.55 -48.50
CA PHE A 718 45.17 12.54 -48.27
C PHE A 718 44.36 12.48 -49.57
N ASN A 719 43.13 11.94 -49.50
CA ASN A 719 42.15 11.90 -50.59
C ASN A 719 40.72 11.76 -50.02
N PRO A 720 39.75 12.64 -50.31
CA PRO A 720 39.90 14.04 -50.68
C PRO A 720 40.05 14.95 -49.45
N SER A 721 40.09 14.41 -48.22
CA SER A 721 40.02 15.20 -46.98
C SER A 721 41.15 14.94 -45.98
N THR A 722 41.56 15.99 -45.28
CA THR A 722 42.58 15.97 -44.21
C THR A 722 42.24 16.98 -43.12
N THR A 723 42.74 16.76 -41.91
CA THR A 723 42.59 17.67 -40.77
C THR A 723 43.92 18.32 -40.42
N ILE A 724 43.92 19.66 -40.31
CA ILE A 724 45.05 20.48 -39.87
C ILE A 724 44.79 20.88 -38.41
N ARG A 725 45.69 20.48 -37.50
CA ARG A 725 45.59 20.84 -36.08
C ARG A 725 46.57 21.94 -35.71
N PHE A 726 46.17 22.88 -34.87
CA PHE A 726 47.03 23.94 -34.35
C PHE A 726 46.66 24.34 -32.93
N ALA A 727 47.62 24.93 -32.22
CA ALA A 727 47.46 25.37 -30.84
C ALA A 727 47.78 26.86 -30.69
N LEU A 728 47.01 27.57 -29.86
CA LEU A 728 47.14 29.00 -29.57
C LEU A 728 47.34 29.19 -28.06
N PRO A 729 48.43 29.82 -27.60
CA PRO A 729 48.64 30.12 -26.19
C PRO A 729 47.87 31.36 -25.70
N PHE A 730 47.43 32.22 -26.62
CA PHE A 730 46.67 33.44 -26.36
C PHE A 730 45.57 33.60 -27.41
N ASP A 731 44.58 34.44 -27.12
CA ASP A 731 43.59 34.87 -28.11
C ASP A 731 44.32 35.51 -29.30
N SER A 732 44.06 35.00 -30.51
CA SER A 732 44.84 35.34 -31.71
C SER A 732 43.98 35.52 -32.94
N ASN A 733 44.37 36.44 -33.81
CA ASN A 733 43.89 36.55 -35.18
C ASN A 733 44.60 35.49 -36.03
N VAL A 734 43.86 34.49 -36.51
CA VAL A 734 44.41 33.31 -37.21
C VAL A 734 43.99 33.30 -38.67
N LYS A 735 44.97 33.07 -39.55
CA LYS A 735 44.76 32.83 -40.97
C LYS A 735 45.48 31.54 -41.41
N ILE A 736 44.74 30.61 -42.00
CA ILE A 736 45.30 29.38 -42.60
C ILE A 736 45.09 29.43 -44.11
N SER A 737 46.20 29.35 -44.85
CA SER A 737 46.23 29.48 -46.31
C SER A 737 46.89 28.26 -46.96
N ILE A 738 46.41 27.85 -48.12
CA ILE A 738 46.90 26.73 -48.94
C ILE A 738 47.55 27.28 -50.21
N TYR A 739 48.74 26.78 -50.54
CA TYR A 739 49.56 27.20 -51.66
C TYR A 739 50.00 26.01 -52.53
N LYS A 740 50.18 26.25 -53.84
CA LYS A 740 50.88 25.30 -54.75
C LYS A 740 52.39 25.35 -54.51
N VAL A 741 53.13 24.41 -55.10
CA VAL A 741 54.61 24.40 -55.09
C VAL A 741 55.20 25.68 -55.72
N THR A 742 54.48 26.31 -56.65
CA THR A 742 54.86 27.58 -57.29
C THR A 742 54.73 28.80 -56.38
N GLY A 743 54.18 28.65 -55.17
CA GLY A 743 53.88 29.75 -54.25
C GLY A 743 52.53 30.44 -54.51
N GLU A 744 51.79 30.01 -55.52
CA GLU A 744 50.45 30.52 -55.83
C GLU A 744 49.46 30.17 -54.70
N LEU A 745 48.76 31.17 -54.16
CA LEU A 745 47.70 30.99 -53.17
C LEU A 745 46.48 30.34 -53.83
N VAL A 746 46.10 29.16 -53.35
CA VAL A 746 44.94 28.40 -53.85
C VAL A 746 43.69 28.74 -53.06
N LYS A 747 43.79 28.79 -51.72
CA LYS A 747 42.63 28.96 -50.84
C LYS A 747 43.03 29.47 -49.46
N VAL A 748 42.20 30.31 -48.86
CA VAL A 748 42.23 30.58 -47.42
C VAL A 748 41.17 29.70 -46.75
N LEU A 749 41.59 28.79 -45.88
CA LEU A 749 40.72 27.82 -45.18
C LEU A 749 40.11 28.40 -43.90
N LEU A 750 40.86 29.27 -43.22
CA LEU A 750 40.42 29.93 -42.00
C LEU A 750 40.95 31.37 -42.02
N ASN A 751 40.11 32.33 -41.64
CA ASN A 751 40.51 33.71 -41.41
C ASN A 751 39.60 34.34 -40.34
N GLY A 752 40.11 34.53 -39.12
CA GLY A 752 39.34 35.15 -38.04
C GLY A 752 39.99 35.00 -36.66
N THR A 753 39.39 35.62 -35.66
CA THR A 753 39.86 35.59 -34.26
C THR A 753 39.46 34.28 -33.58
N LYS A 754 40.39 33.68 -32.84
CA LYS A 754 40.20 32.46 -32.02
C LYS A 754 40.77 32.68 -30.62
N THR A 755 40.14 32.11 -29.61
CA THR A 755 40.63 32.18 -28.22
C THR A 755 41.86 31.29 -28.01
N ALA A 756 42.54 31.40 -26.87
CA ALA A 756 43.57 30.42 -26.48
C ALA A 756 42.97 29.00 -26.44
N GLY A 757 43.67 28.01 -27.02
CA GLY A 757 43.16 26.63 -27.13
C GLY A 757 43.76 25.82 -28.27
N ASN A 758 43.31 24.57 -28.39
CA ASN A 758 43.65 23.67 -29.50
C ASN A 758 42.50 23.63 -30.51
N TYR A 759 42.83 23.62 -31.80
CA TYR A 759 41.85 23.71 -32.89
C TYR A 759 42.17 22.75 -34.03
N ASP A 760 41.10 22.25 -34.65
CA ASP A 760 41.14 21.41 -35.84
C ASP A 760 40.40 22.12 -36.98
N VAL A 761 41.03 22.21 -38.16
CA VAL A 761 40.42 22.72 -39.40
C VAL A 761 40.48 21.61 -40.45
N THR A 762 39.32 21.23 -40.95
CA THR A 762 39.20 20.20 -42.00
C THR A 762 39.25 20.85 -43.37
N MET A 763 40.08 20.30 -44.25
CA MET A 763 40.10 20.59 -45.68
C MET A 763 39.49 19.40 -46.43
N ASN A 764 38.59 19.65 -47.39
CA ASN A 764 38.04 18.62 -48.25
C ASN A 764 37.99 19.11 -49.70
N THR A 765 38.91 18.65 -50.53
CA THR A 765 39.07 19.12 -51.91
C THR A 765 37.87 18.82 -52.81
N ALA A 766 37.00 17.87 -52.43
CA ALA A 766 35.77 17.59 -53.17
C ALA A 766 34.64 18.59 -52.85
N ARG A 767 34.79 19.40 -51.79
CA ARG A 767 33.80 20.38 -51.34
C ARG A 767 34.27 21.83 -51.47
N GLU A 768 35.47 22.05 -52.01
CA GLU A 768 35.99 23.40 -52.25
C GLU A 768 35.56 23.90 -53.64
N ASN A 769 35.28 25.20 -53.75
CA ASN A 769 34.94 25.87 -55.02
C ASN A 769 36.16 26.13 -55.93
N VAL A 770 37.27 25.40 -55.71
CA VAL A 770 38.53 25.51 -56.45
C VAL A 770 38.99 24.10 -56.78
N GLU A 771 39.41 23.85 -58.02
CA GLU A 771 39.89 22.54 -58.42
C GLU A 771 41.32 22.29 -57.91
N PHE A 772 41.50 21.16 -57.22
CA PHE A 772 42.81 20.67 -56.78
C PHE A 772 43.24 19.46 -57.62
N SER A 773 44.48 19.44 -58.12
CA SER A 773 45.07 18.29 -58.82
C SER A 773 45.92 17.44 -57.87
N SER A 774 46.15 16.17 -58.18
CA SER A 774 47.12 15.36 -57.42
C SER A 774 48.48 16.05 -57.39
N GLY A 775 49.11 16.13 -56.22
CA GLY A 775 50.40 16.81 -56.10
C GLY A 775 50.72 17.29 -54.70
N ILE A 776 51.83 18.01 -54.61
CA ILE A 776 52.33 18.61 -53.38
C ILE A 776 51.73 20.01 -53.20
N TYR A 777 51.24 20.29 -52.01
CA TYR A 777 50.77 21.59 -51.58
C TYR A 777 51.43 21.98 -50.26
N PHE A 778 51.35 23.26 -49.93
CA PHE A 778 51.79 23.79 -48.65
C PHE A 778 50.65 24.48 -47.95
N TYR A 779 50.49 24.24 -46.65
CA TYR A 779 49.57 25.02 -45.82
C TYR A 779 50.37 25.85 -44.82
N SER A 780 49.98 27.10 -44.67
CA SER A 780 50.63 28.06 -43.78
C SER A 780 49.63 28.63 -42.79
N ILE A 781 50.05 28.73 -41.53
CA ILE A 781 49.34 29.46 -40.49
C ILE A 781 50.04 30.80 -40.24
N GLU A 782 49.26 31.85 -40.06
CA GLU A 782 49.64 33.11 -39.46
C GLU A 782 48.71 33.36 -38.27
N ALA A 783 49.29 33.43 -37.07
CA ALA A 783 48.56 33.69 -35.83
C ALA A 783 49.20 34.86 -35.09
N ASN A 784 48.45 35.94 -34.91
CA ASN A 784 48.90 37.15 -34.21
C ASN A 784 48.08 37.33 -32.94
N ALA A 785 48.75 37.38 -31.78
CA ALA A 785 48.07 37.59 -30.51
C ALA A 785 47.31 38.93 -30.53
N VAL A 786 46.07 38.94 -30.03
CA VAL A 786 45.19 40.13 -30.06
C VAL A 786 45.76 41.27 -29.22
N ASP A 787 46.51 40.94 -28.17
CA ASP A 787 47.21 41.89 -27.31
C ASP A 787 48.55 42.39 -27.88
N GLY A 788 48.94 41.92 -29.08
CA GLY A 788 50.19 42.29 -29.74
C GLY A 788 51.44 41.64 -29.16
N SER A 789 51.31 40.71 -28.20
CA SER A 789 52.45 40.13 -27.47
C SER A 789 53.32 39.18 -28.30
N SER A 790 52.76 38.54 -29.33
CA SER A 790 53.47 37.53 -30.13
C SER A 790 52.86 37.36 -31.51
N THR A 791 53.69 36.97 -32.47
CA THR A 791 53.25 36.54 -33.81
C THR A 791 53.85 35.17 -34.12
N PHE A 792 53.11 34.33 -34.85
CA PHE A 792 53.51 32.99 -35.23
C PHE A 792 53.21 32.73 -36.70
N LYS A 793 54.23 32.29 -37.44
CA LYS A 793 54.09 31.82 -38.82
C LYS A 793 54.77 30.47 -38.98
N GLN A 794 54.05 29.51 -39.53
CA GLN A 794 54.62 28.19 -39.84
C GLN A 794 53.97 27.62 -41.09
N THR A 795 54.78 26.98 -41.94
CA THR A 795 54.32 26.32 -43.16
C THR A 795 54.70 24.86 -43.14
N LYS A 796 53.79 23.99 -43.60
CA LYS A 796 54.00 22.54 -43.69
C LYS A 796 53.53 22.00 -45.03
N LYS A 797 54.12 20.88 -45.43
CA LYS A 797 53.87 20.19 -46.70
C LYS A 797 52.73 19.18 -46.55
N MET A 798 51.79 19.20 -47.49
CA MET A 798 50.73 18.19 -47.63
C MET A 798 50.73 17.60 -49.04
N ILE A 799 50.32 16.34 -49.17
CA ILE A 799 50.30 15.61 -50.44
C ILE A 799 48.86 15.18 -50.70
N LEU A 800 48.27 15.66 -51.80
CA LEU A 800 46.97 15.22 -52.28
C LEU A 800 47.17 14.11 -53.32
N LEU A 801 46.54 12.96 -53.09
CA LEU A 801 46.41 11.89 -54.09
C LEU A 801 44.96 11.89 -54.54
N LYS A 802 44.66 12.03 -55.83
CA LYS A 802 43.33 11.73 -56.36
C LYS A 802 43.23 10.28 -56.79
#